data_AF-F1T640-F1
#
_entry.id   AF-F1T640-F1
#
_cell.length_a   1.000
_cell.length_b   1.000
_cell.length_c   1.000
_cell.angle_alpha   90.00
_cell.angle_beta   90.00
_cell.angle_gamma   90.00
#
_symmetry.space_group_name_H-M   'P 1'
#
loop_
_entity.id
_entity.type
_entity.pdbx_description
1 polymer ?
#
loop_
_entity_poly.entity_id
_entity_poly.type
_entity_poly.pdbx_seq_one_letter_code
_entity_poly.pdbx_strand_id
1 'polypeptide(L)'
;MRHSKAQLIRGLALSAVVSGLLFGSLSSSVFAASKADTPQTSISNTNAPHKANTSTAPTSEEVPQTGWVRDNKGLYYRLEDGSKAYSTWIKTDKGYRYVTNDGYCARGWLWMPNGKWFYFNKDSYQMVTGKLTDGNKDYWLDENAGLLYDRWVQDSQGNWLHTDDNGVLATGWFKTKSGYWFYFNQDHTMKTGILTDKGYTFWLDKNDGLLYNEWVKDESGNWLHTDGNGCLVKGWYHAPNGKWFYFNKDSYQMVTGKLTDDNKDYWLDENAGLLYDSWVQDAKGNWLHTDDNGVLATGWFKTKSGYWFYFNQDHTMKTGILTDRGYTFWLDKNDGLLYNEWVKDESGKWLRTDGNGCLLTGWYHAPNGKWFYFNKDSYQMVTGKLTDGNKDYWLDENAGLLYDAWIQVSQNSWMHTDSNGVLVKGWYTISNGKRFFFDPQDLLTRFKKVAVDNHFYWIDQDAGLLYNTIVSDGNSKFLIDGNGQVQGQITDDVFIASDGSTPTGLISACGKNFYVDPHSKKLRKGTFTVNDLHFYANDDYVLLDHTEEINGKLYAYSKLGTPCSGWLYSNDAWYYAADASGLCATGWQKVNGVYYYLDPTTYQMQTGWLTDPTGVFYLESNGAMLASCDKTIDGYVYRFDSNGRCDKVGYQNPAGYFRVSSWNVPSVWGAPYPFNYMTPSRIGVNASRQECIDAFLSRAKEYIGTPYVWDYACAPGVGTDCVGLVMQCAYACGMDLGEFNPYDHWATGPYGWHSHDANNLYNSGMYQSINLADRQPGDLIFWRGHVAIYCGGDWIIEAYPPDVHWSHLYDHGAPIGCGRIFI
;
A
#
# COMPACT_ATOMS: atom_id res chain seq x y z
N MET A 1 20.05 9.09 -10.50
CA MET A 1 20.39 10.20 -9.58
C MET A 1 19.30 10.30 -8.54
N ARG A 2 19.68 10.24 -7.25
CA ARG A 2 18.81 10.14 -6.08
C ARG A 2 18.06 11.45 -5.84
N HIS A 3 16.78 11.40 -5.47
CA HIS A 3 16.26 12.29 -4.43
C HIS A 3 15.08 11.66 -3.68
N SER A 4 15.33 11.43 -2.39
CA SER A 4 14.40 11.16 -1.31
C SER A 4 13.68 12.44 -0.86
N LYS A 5 12.43 12.33 -0.39
CA LYS A 5 11.78 13.18 0.65
C LYS A 5 10.50 12.44 1.09
N ALA A 6 10.52 11.72 2.22
CA ALA A 6 10.29 12.19 3.59
C ALA A 6 8.81 12.49 3.89
N GLN A 7 8.20 11.57 4.65
CA GLN A 7 6.93 11.69 5.35
C GLN A 7 6.98 12.81 6.39
N LEU A 8 5.85 13.50 6.60
CA LEU A 8 5.56 14.14 7.89
C LEU A 8 4.08 13.96 8.24
N ILE A 9 3.84 13.22 9.32
CA ILE A 9 2.58 13.07 10.03
C ILE A 9 2.47 14.23 11.02
N ARG A 10 1.34 14.95 11.04
CA ARG A 10 0.83 15.65 12.23
C ARG A 10 -0.70 15.66 12.22
N GLY A 11 -1.29 14.91 13.14
CA GLY A 11 -2.62 15.18 13.67
C GLY A 11 -2.52 16.15 14.84
N LEU A 12 -3.58 16.93 15.05
CA LEU A 12 -4.05 17.57 16.30
C LEU A 12 -5.37 18.25 15.93
N ALA A 13 -6.50 17.67 16.34
CA ALA A 13 -7.18 17.91 17.62
C ALA A 13 -8.05 19.18 17.60
N LEU A 14 -9.35 18.91 17.52
CA LEU A 14 -10.47 19.80 17.77
C LEU A 14 -10.38 20.38 19.19
N SER A 15 -10.41 21.70 19.34
CA SER A 15 -10.96 22.33 20.53
C SER A 15 -11.68 23.62 20.17
N ALA A 16 -12.95 23.68 20.56
CA ALA A 16 -13.77 24.87 20.52
C ALA A 16 -13.55 25.65 21.82
N VAL A 17 -13.27 26.95 21.72
CA VAL A 17 -13.52 27.90 22.81
C VAL A 17 -14.15 29.16 22.22
N VAL A 18 -15.28 29.48 22.84
CA VAL A 18 -16.18 30.61 22.68
C VAL A 18 -15.53 31.90 23.20
N SER A 19 -15.67 33.00 22.47
CA SER A 19 -15.71 34.41 22.91
C SER A 19 -15.88 35.29 21.67
N GLY A 20 -16.77 36.29 21.56
CA GLY A 20 -17.75 36.84 22.47
C GLY A 20 -18.50 37.98 21.76
N LEU A 21 -19.52 38.50 22.47
CA LEU A 21 -20.10 39.84 22.37
C LEU A 21 -21.05 40.14 21.18
N LEU A 22 -22.31 39.79 21.41
CA LEU A 22 -23.51 40.41 20.81
C LEU A 22 -24.19 41.25 21.88
N PHE A 23 -24.49 42.52 21.56
CA PHE A 23 -25.60 43.41 22.00
C PHE A 23 -25.15 44.85 21.72
N GLY A 24 -25.87 45.72 21.01
CA GLY A 24 -27.15 45.56 20.36
C GLY A 24 -27.43 46.74 19.44
N SER A 25 -28.45 46.59 18.60
CA SER A 25 -29.10 47.69 17.90
C SER A 25 -30.60 47.46 18.03
N LEU A 26 -31.26 48.40 18.70
CA LEU A 26 -32.72 48.47 18.83
C LEU A 26 -33.34 48.70 17.45
N SER A 27 -34.17 47.76 17.03
CA SER A 27 -35.18 47.93 15.99
C SER A 27 -36.54 48.16 16.65
N SER A 28 -37.22 49.25 16.31
CA SER A 28 -38.65 49.41 16.58
C SER A 28 -39.37 49.80 15.30
N SER A 29 -40.08 48.84 14.72
CA SER A 29 -41.17 49.10 13.77
C SER A 29 -42.12 47.92 13.77
N VAL A 30 -43.28 48.10 14.41
CA VAL A 30 -44.49 47.31 14.18
C VAL A 30 -45.66 48.29 14.23
N PHE A 31 -46.45 48.39 13.17
CA PHE A 31 -47.86 47.99 13.17
C PHE A 31 -48.48 48.18 11.79
N ALA A 32 -49.22 47.15 11.39
CA ALA A 32 -50.01 47.12 10.18
C ALA A 32 -51.47 47.53 10.47
N ALA A 33 -52.09 48.10 9.42
CA ALA A 33 -53.49 48.05 9.01
C ALA A 33 -54.58 48.68 9.91
N SER A 34 -55.37 49.61 9.35
CA SER A 34 -56.64 49.25 8.70
C SER A 34 -57.51 50.45 8.25
N LYS A 35 -58.24 50.19 7.16
CA LYS A 35 -59.59 50.66 6.75
C LYS A 35 -59.84 52.05 6.14
N ALA A 36 -60.79 51.97 5.20
CA ALA A 36 -61.27 52.92 4.22
C ALA A 36 -62.33 53.89 4.76
N ASP A 37 -62.52 55.03 4.09
CA ASP A 37 -63.77 55.41 3.41
C ASP A 37 -63.66 56.82 2.76
N THR A 38 -64.16 56.90 1.52
CA THR A 38 -64.46 58.09 0.67
C THR A 38 -65.61 58.96 1.26
N PRO A 39 -66.08 60.12 0.70
CA PRO A 39 -65.91 60.68 -0.66
C PRO A 39 -65.82 62.24 -0.77
N GLN A 40 -65.79 62.69 -2.03
CA GLN A 40 -66.20 64.00 -2.60
C GLN A 40 -66.99 64.99 -1.72
N THR A 41 -66.71 66.29 -1.84
CA THR A 41 -67.53 67.21 -2.66
C THR A 41 -66.95 68.62 -2.77
N SER A 42 -67.11 69.17 -3.98
CA SER A 42 -67.19 70.57 -4.41
C SER A 42 -67.38 71.67 -3.37
N ILE A 43 -66.69 72.81 -3.59
CA ILE A 43 -67.28 74.13 -3.36
C ILE A 43 -67.03 75.01 -4.58
N SER A 44 -68.11 75.65 -5.01
CA SER A 44 -68.30 76.44 -6.21
C SER A 44 -68.37 77.94 -5.92
N ASN A 45 -68.14 78.71 -6.99
CA ASN A 45 -68.79 79.98 -7.37
C ASN A 45 -68.43 81.32 -6.70
N THR A 46 -67.69 82.12 -7.47
CA THR A 46 -68.06 83.42 -8.06
C THR A 46 -69.24 84.24 -7.52
N ASN A 47 -68.92 85.49 -7.14
CA ASN A 47 -69.54 86.79 -7.47
C ASN A 47 -71.06 87.05 -7.31
N ALA A 48 -71.35 87.94 -6.34
CA ALA A 48 -72.14 89.21 -6.39
C ALA A 48 -73.65 89.16 -6.78
N PRO A 49 -74.43 90.24 -6.61
CA PRO A 49 -74.37 91.42 -5.71
C PRO A 49 -75.68 91.59 -4.87
N HIS A 50 -75.73 92.47 -3.87
CA HIS A 50 -76.99 93.16 -3.52
C HIS A 50 -76.76 94.55 -2.90
N LYS A 51 -77.67 95.45 -3.29
CA LYS A 51 -77.70 96.92 -3.16
C LYS A 51 -77.90 97.45 -1.73
N ALA A 52 -77.41 98.68 -1.51
CA ALA A 52 -77.97 99.85 -0.79
C ALA A 52 -78.94 99.60 0.39
N ASN A 53 -78.83 100.26 1.54
CA ASN A 53 -78.77 101.71 1.71
C ASN A 53 -78.50 102.11 3.18
N THR A 54 -77.96 103.32 3.36
CA THR A 54 -78.07 104.25 4.51
C THR A 54 -77.59 103.84 5.92
N SER A 55 -76.55 104.51 6.40
CA SER A 55 -76.51 105.04 7.78
C SER A 55 -76.14 106.53 7.71
N THR A 56 -77.02 107.37 8.24
CA THR A 56 -76.79 108.79 8.51
C THR A 56 -75.62 108.99 9.48
N ALA A 57 -74.80 110.01 9.20
CA ALA A 57 -73.67 110.48 10.01
C ALA A 57 -74.07 110.77 11.48
N PRO A 58 -73.12 110.85 12.44
CA PRO A 58 -72.19 111.98 12.49
C PRO A 58 -70.71 111.67 12.87
N THR A 59 -69.83 112.43 12.21
CA THR A 59 -68.59 113.09 12.68
C THR A 59 -67.91 112.71 14.01
N SER A 60 -66.61 112.39 13.94
CA SER A 60 -65.53 113.04 14.72
C SER A 60 -64.12 112.54 14.35
N GLU A 61 -63.28 113.46 13.87
CA GLU A 61 -61.79 113.50 13.90
C GLU A 61 -60.97 112.36 13.25
N GLU A 62 -60.38 112.65 12.07
CA GLU A 62 -59.36 111.81 11.40
C GLU A 62 -57.99 111.88 12.10
N VAL A 63 -57.52 110.74 12.59
CA VAL A 63 -56.09 110.44 12.75
C VAL A 63 -55.61 109.77 11.44
N PRO A 64 -54.53 110.22 10.78
CA PRO A 64 -54.10 109.63 9.51
C PRO A 64 -53.60 108.19 9.70
N GLN A 65 -54.22 107.21 9.03
CA GLN A 65 -53.77 105.80 9.08
C GLN A 65 -52.40 105.62 8.41
N THR A 66 -51.48 104.96 9.09
CA THR A 66 -50.19 104.47 8.56
C THR A 66 -50.41 103.47 7.42
N GLY A 67 -49.65 103.57 6.33
CA GLY A 67 -49.73 102.61 5.24
C GLY A 67 -49.48 103.16 3.84
N TRP A 68 -49.80 102.36 2.83
CA TRP A 68 -49.60 102.70 1.42
C TRP A 68 -50.65 103.70 0.93
N VAL A 69 -50.21 104.86 0.44
CA VAL A 69 -51.07 105.91 -0.12
C VAL A 69 -50.65 106.19 -1.56
N ARG A 70 -51.61 106.31 -2.49
CA ARG A 70 -51.36 106.59 -3.91
C ARG A 70 -51.87 107.98 -4.27
N ASP A 71 -51.02 108.77 -4.92
CA ASP A 71 -51.38 110.05 -5.53
C ASP A 71 -51.05 110.07 -7.03
N ASN A 72 -51.18 111.24 -7.67
CA ASN A 72 -50.92 111.43 -9.11
C ASN A 72 -49.45 111.22 -9.51
N LYS A 73 -48.51 111.29 -8.55
CA LYS A 73 -47.08 111.11 -8.78
C LYS A 73 -46.66 109.65 -8.53
N GLY A 74 -47.30 108.93 -7.62
CA GLY A 74 -47.06 107.49 -7.43
C GLY A 74 -47.55 106.92 -6.10
N LEU A 75 -47.09 105.72 -5.77
CA LEU A 75 -47.36 105.06 -4.48
C LEU A 75 -46.29 105.48 -3.46
N TYR A 76 -46.66 105.98 -2.29
CA TYR A 76 -45.76 106.29 -1.18
C TYR A 76 -46.21 105.61 0.12
N TYR A 77 -45.32 105.53 1.11
CA TYR A 77 -45.64 105.01 2.44
C TYR A 77 -45.77 106.16 3.43
N ARG A 78 -46.93 106.26 4.09
CA ARG A 78 -47.19 107.21 5.17
C ARG A 78 -46.85 106.55 6.51
N LEU A 79 -45.97 107.20 7.28
CA LEU A 79 -45.55 106.79 8.62
C LEU A 79 -46.63 107.13 9.66
N GLU A 80 -46.49 106.60 10.88
CA GLU A 80 -47.44 106.81 11.99
C GLU A 80 -47.59 108.27 12.41
N ASP A 81 -46.53 109.07 12.24
CA ASP A 81 -46.53 110.51 12.50
C ASP A 81 -47.16 111.34 11.36
N GLY A 82 -47.69 110.67 10.32
CA GLY A 82 -48.29 111.28 9.15
C GLY A 82 -47.30 111.73 8.06
N SER A 83 -45.99 111.64 8.31
CA SER A 83 -44.95 111.99 7.33
C SER A 83 -44.74 110.91 6.26
N LYS A 84 -44.07 111.25 5.16
CA LYS A 84 -43.69 110.27 4.11
C LYS A 84 -42.39 109.57 4.50
N ALA A 85 -42.32 108.27 4.23
CA ALA A 85 -41.05 107.55 4.26
C ALA A 85 -40.15 107.99 3.10
N TYR A 86 -38.83 108.03 3.30
CA TYR A 86 -37.84 108.36 2.27
C TYR A 86 -36.64 107.42 2.37
N SER A 87 -36.09 107.05 1.20
CA SER A 87 -34.85 106.27 1.08
C SER A 87 -34.81 104.98 1.93
N THR A 88 -35.93 104.30 2.09
CA THR A 88 -36.07 103.17 3.03
C THR A 88 -36.85 101.99 2.45
N TRP A 89 -36.53 100.78 2.95
CA TRP A 89 -37.24 99.55 2.64
C TRP A 89 -38.46 99.40 3.53
N ILE A 90 -39.60 99.05 2.93
CA ILE A 90 -40.82 98.69 3.65
C ILE A 90 -41.14 97.24 3.31
N LYS A 91 -41.08 96.36 4.31
CA LYS A 91 -41.49 94.96 4.21
C LYS A 91 -42.91 94.81 4.75
N THR A 92 -43.81 94.22 3.96
CA THR A 92 -45.13 93.79 4.44
C THR A 92 -45.35 92.30 4.13
N ASP A 93 -46.50 91.77 4.55
CA ASP A 93 -47.06 90.48 4.14
C ASP A 93 -47.05 90.24 2.61
N LYS A 94 -47.14 91.32 1.83
CA LYS A 94 -47.14 91.32 0.36
C LYS A 94 -45.72 91.46 -0.23
N GLY A 95 -44.67 91.34 0.58
CA GLY A 95 -43.27 91.43 0.13
C GLY A 95 -42.62 92.80 0.33
N TYR A 96 -41.46 93.01 -0.27
CA TYR A 96 -40.64 94.21 -0.10
C TYR A 96 -40.97 95.28 -1.16
N ARG A 97 -41.02 96.55 -0.73
CA ARG A 97 -40.98 97.73 -1.60
C ARG A 97 -39.91 98.69 -1.10
N TYR A 98 -39.32 99.48 -2.00
CA TYR A 98 -38.37 100.53 -1.62
C TYR A 98 -38.96 101.90 -1.92
N VAL A 99 -38.99 102.80 -0.93
CA VAL A 99 -39.39 104.19 -1.13
C VAL A 99 -38.12 105.00 -1.39
N THR A 100 -38.03 105.66 -2.54
CA THR A 100 -36.83 106.38 -2.96
C THR A 100 -36.69 107.72 -2.22
N ASN A 101 -35.61 108.45 -2.47
CA ASN A 101 -35.35 109.75 -1.84
C ASN A 101 -36.38 110.83 -2.24
N ASP A 102 -37.19 110.60 -3.27
CA ASP A 102 -38.26 111.52 -3.68
C ASP A 102 -39.60 111.24 -2.97
N GLY A 103 -39.63 110.23 -2.10
CA GLY A 103 -40.76 109.85 -1.27
C GLY A 103 -41.72 108.85 -1.92
N TYR A 104 -41.43 108.32 -3.11
CA TYR A 104 -42.30 107.37 -3.83
C TYR A 104 -41.63 106.02 -4.05
N CYS A 105 -42.43 104.98 -4.30
CA CYS A 105 -41.95 103.62 -4.51
C CYS A 105 -41.13 103.49 -5.79
N ALA A 106 -40.00 102.81 -5.68
CA ALA A 106 -39.17 102.39 -6.80
C ALA A 106 -39.97 101.56 -7.81
N ARG A 107 -39.67 101.75 -9.10
CA ARG A 107 -40.32 101.09 -10.23
C ARG A 107 -39.27 100.73 -11.28
N GLY A 108 -39.27 99.49 -11.76
CA GLY A 108 -38.26 98.99 -12.69
C GLY A 108 -36.90 98.79 -12.03
N TRP A 109 -35.83 98.83 -12.84
CA TRP A 109 -34.46 98.73 -12.36
C TRP A 109 -34.07 99.96 -11.53
N LEU A 110 -33.54 99.72 -10.34
CA LEU A 110 -33.02 100.74 -9.45
C LEU A 110 -31.62 100.34 -8.96
N TRP A 111 -30.65 101.23 -9.19
CA TRP A 111 -29.33 101.13 -8.59
C TRP A 111 -29.39 101.70 -7.18
N MET A 112 -29.11 100.86 -6.19
CA MET A 112 -29.17 101.26 -4.79
C MET A 112 -27.83 101.80 -4.29
N PRO A 113 -27.83 102.67 -3.26
CA PRO A 113 -26.59 103.20 -2.67
C PRO A 113 -25.61 102.14 -2.15
N ASN A 114 -26.09 100.93 -1.87
CA ASN A 114 -25.26 99.77 -1.49
C ASN A 114 -24.51 99.14 -2.68
N GLY A 115 -24.57 99.75 -3.87
CA GLY A 115 -23.85 99.31 -5.06
C GLY A 115 -24.47 98.09 -5.76
N LYS A 116 -25.78 97.87 -5.61
CA LYS A 116 -26.48 96.70 -6.17
C LYS A 116 -27.70 97.13 -6.99
N TRP A 117 -27.99 96.38 -8.05
CA TRP A 117 -29.20 96.55 -8.85
C TRP A 117 -30.34 95.73 -8.24
N PHE A 118 -31.51 96.35 -8.07
CA PHE A 118 -32.76 95.68 -7.73
C PHE A 118 -33.82 95.99 -8.79
N TYR A 119 -34.79 95.09 -8.98
CA TYR A 119 -35.91 95.34 -9.88
C TYR A 119 -37.22 95.36 -9.10
N PHE A 120 -38.03 96.38 -9.37
CA PHE A 120 -39.36 96.53 -8.79
C PHE A 120 -40.41 96.39 -9.88
N ASN A 121 -41.39 95.52 -9.66
CA ASN A 121 -42.50 95.29 -10.59
C ASN A 121 -43.15 96.64 -10.94
N LYS A 122 -43.35 96.86 -12.24
CA LYS A 122 -43.80 98.16 -12.75
C LYS A 122 -45.21 98.52 -12.26
N ASP A 123 -46.04 97.58 -11.86
CA ASP A 123 -47.43 97.86 -11.48
C ASP A 123 -47.65 97.73 -9.97
N SER A 124 -47.08 96.68 -9.35
CA SER A 124 -47.25 96.42 -7.92
C SER A 124 -46.19 97.10 -7.04
N TYR A 125 -45.12 97.63 -7.62
CA TYR A 125 -43.94 98.20 -6.96
C TYR A 125 -43.20 97.23 -6.02
N GLN A 126 -43.55 95.95 -6.04
CA GLN A 126 -42.88 94.93 -5.23
C GLN A 126 -41.54 94.58 -5.85
N MET A 127 -40.54 94.39 -5.00
CA MET A 127 -39.25 93.83 -5.41
C MET A 127 -39.47 92.45 -6.02
N VAL A 128 -38.88 92.21 -7.17
CA VAL A 128 -38.87 90.89 -7.83
C VAL A 128 -37.66 90.11 -7.31
N THR A 129 -37.89 88.85 -6.94
CA THR A 129 -36.86 87.86 -6.63
C THR A 129 -37.02 86.63 -7.53
N GLY A 130 -35.95 85.88 -7.74
CA GLY A 130 -35.89 84.77 -8.70
C GLY A 130 -35.73 85.25 -10.14
N LYS A 131 -36.22 84.45 -11.09
CA LYS A 131 -36.11 84.73 -12.53
C LYS A 131 -36.94 85.95 -12.93
N LEU A 132 -36.30 86.90 -13.62
CA LEU A 132 -36.95 88.06 -14.23
C LEU A 132 -36.67 88.10 -15.73
N THR A 133 -37.71 88.17 -16.56
CA THR A 133 -37.59 88.48 -17.98
C THR A 133 -37.83 89.98 -18.20
N ASP A 134 -36.85 90.67 -18.77
CA ASP A 134 -36.96 92.09 -19.15
C ASP A 134 -36.38 92.28 -20.57
N GLY A 135 -37.25 92.53 -21.54
CA GLY A 135 -36.88 92.55 -22.95
C GLY A 135 -36.60 91.14 -23.48
N ASN A 136 -35.43 90.96 -24.13
CA ASN A 136 -34.95 89.68 -24.66
C ASN A 136 -33.90 89.00 -23.76
N LYS A 137 -33.82 89.43 -22.50
CA LYS A 137 -32.85 88.93 -21.52
C LYS A 137 -33.58 88.46 -20.27
N ASP A 138 -33.10 87.33 -19.76
CA ASP A 138 -33.55 86.77 -18.49
C ASP A 138 -32.46 86.98 -17.44
N TYR A 139 -32.84 87.39 -16.24
CA TYR A 139 -31.95 87.73 -15.13
C TYR A 139 -32.34 86.93 -13.89
N TRP A 140 -31.45 86.89 -12.89
CA TRP A 140 -31.75 86.35 -11.57
C TRP A 140 -31.55 87.38 -10.46
N LEU A 141 -32.60 87.59 -9.66
CA LEU A 141 -32.64 88.57 -8.59
C LEU A 141 -32.66 87.86 -7.24
N ASP A 142 -31.62 88.04 -6.45
CA ASP A 142 -31.57 87.59 -5.05
C ASP A 142 -32.22 88.64 -4.13
N GLU A 143 -32.90 88.15 -3.09
CA GLU A 143 -33.59 89.01 -2.11
C GLU A 143 -32.65 90.00 -1.40
N ASN A 144 -31.39 89.60 -1.15
CA ASN A 144 -30.40 90.39 -0.39
C ASN A 144 -29.28 90.97 -1.27
N ALA A 145 -28.92 90.28 -2.34
CA ALA A 145 -27.85 90.65 -3.25
C ALA A 145 -28.34 91.37 -4.51
N GLY A 146 -29.65 91.41 -4.77
CA GLY A 146 -30.18 92.00 -5.99
C GLY A 146 -29.76 91.20 -7.22
N LEU A 147 -29.43 91.87 -8.33
CA LEU A 147 -28.95 91.22 -9.54
C LEU A 147 -27.63 90.48 -9.28
N LEU A 148 -27.62 89.17 -9.56
CA LEU A 148 -26.44 88.33 -9.42
C LEU A 148 -25.63 88.29 -10.71
N TYR A 149 -24.30 88.41 -10.61
CA TYR A 149 -23.36 88.37 -11.74
C TYR A 149 -22.41 87.19 -11.60
N ASP A 150 -22.24 86.39 -12.65
CA ASP A 150 -21.34 85.24 -12.67
C ASP A 150 -21.58 84.32 -11.47
N ARG A 151 -22.85 83.93 -11.27
CA ARG A 151 -23.28 83.10 -10.14
C ARG A 151 -24.13 81.92 -10.58
N TRP A 152 -23.88 80.79 -9.93
CA TRP A 152 -24.80 79.65 -9.87
C TRP A 152 -26.04 80.00 -9.05
N VAL A 153 -27.20 79.64 -9.58
CA VAL A 153 -28.51 79.82 -8.93
C VAL A 153 -29.37 78.58 -9.18
N GLN A 154 -30.37 78.35 -8.34
CA GLN A 154 -31.33 77.25 -8.52
C GLN A 154 -32.74 77.77 -8.68
N ASP A 155 -33.48 77.19 -9.63
CA ASP A 155 -34.91 77.44 -9.76
C ASP A 155 -35.73 76.71 -8.67
N SER A 156 -37.05 76.94 -8.66
CA SER A 156 -37.96 76.32 -7.69
C SER A 156 -38.09 74.80 -7.82
N GLN A 157 -37.62 74.24 -8.94
CA GLN A 157 -37.63 72.81 -9.25
C GLN A 157 -36.27 72.17 -8.89
N GLY A 158 -35.29 72.98 -8.48
CA GLY A 158 -33.94 72.54 -8.11
C GLY A 158 -32.97 72.44 -9.28
N ASN A 159 -33.34 72.90 -10.48
CA ASN A 159 -32.43 72.91 -11.62
C ASN A 159 -31.38 74.01 -11.42
N TRP A 160 -30.15 73.74 -11.83
CA TRP A 160 -29.05 74.71 -11.80
C TRP A 160 -29.10 75.62 -13.03
N LEU A 161 -28.93 76.92 -12.81
CA LEU A 161 -28.74 77.94 -13.84
C LEU A 161 -27.50 78.76 -13.48
N HIS A 162 -27.01 79.58 -14.42
CA HIS A 162 -25.88 80.47 -14.18
C HIS A 162 -26.10 81.84 -14.81
N THR A 163 -25.82 82.93 -14.09
CA THR A 163 -25.80 84.28 -14.66
C THR A 163 -24.43 84.62 -15.24
N ASP A 164 -24.36 85.37 -16.33
CA ASP A 164 -23.11 85.85 -16.92
C ASP A 164 -22.56 87.09 -16.19
N ASP A 165 -21.47 87.67 -16.70
CA ASP A 165 -20.84 88.87 -16.14
C ASP A 165 -21.74 90.12 -16.17
N ASN A 166 -22.83 90.09 -16.93
CA ASN A 166 -23.83 91.15 -17.01
C ASN A 166 -25.12 90.80 -16.24
N GLY A 167 -25.14 89.66 -15.55
CA GLY A 167 -26.28 89.16 -14.78
C GLY A 167 -27.36 88.46 -15.62
N VAL A 168 -27.11 88.20 -16.90
CA VAL A 168 -28.03 87.51 -17.82
C VAL A 168 -27.87 86.00 -17.67
N LEU A 169 -28.98 85.27 -17.60
CA LEU A 169 -28.98 83.81 -17.52
C LEU A 169 -28.41 83.19 -18.81
N ALA A 170 -27.42 82.31 -18.65
CA ALA A 170 -26.69 81.67 -19.73
C ALA A 170 -27.60 80.75 -20.58
N THR A 171 -27.24 80.61 -21.86
CA THR A 171 -27.80 79.63 -22.80
C THR A 171 -26.67 79.13 -23.71
N GLY A 172 -26.75 77.88 -24.15
CA GLY A 172 -25.71 77.21 -24.93
C GLY A 172 -24.42 76.99 -24.12
N TRP A 173 -23.30 76.88 -24.84
CA TRP A 173 -21.97 76.73 -24.24
C TRP A 173 -21.56 78.00 -23.49
N PHE A 174 -21.23 77.85 -22.21
CA PHE A 174 -20.81 78.93 -21.33
C PHE A 174 -19.55 78.52 -20.56
N LYS A 175 -18.54 79.38 -20.58
CA LYS A 175 -17.31 79.20 -19.80
C LYS A 175 -17.38 80.05 -18.54
N THR A 176 -17.36 79.42 -17.38
CA THR A 176 -17.34 80.12 -16.10
C THR A 176 -16.01 80.85 -15.91
N LYS A 177 -15.95 81.84 -15.02
CA LYS A 177 -14.66 82.46 -14.64
C LYS A 177 -13.66 81.49 -14.03
N SER A 178 -14.12 80.40 -13.43
CA SER A 178 -13.26 79.31 -12.94
C SER A 178 -12.63 78.48 -14.06
N GLY A 179 -13.03 78.70 -15.32
CA GLY A 179 -12.40 78.13 -16.51
C GLY A 179 -13.10 76.88 -17.07
N TYR A 180 -14.16 76.40 -16.41
CA TYR A 180 -14.90 75.21 -16.80
C TYR A 180 -16.00 75.55 -17.83
N TRP A 181 -16.25 74.63 -18.75
CA TRP A 181 -17.29 74.76 -19.76
C TRP A 181 -18.54 74.01 -19.33
N PHE A 182 -19.67 74.68 -19.30
CA PHE A 182 -20.99 74.08 -19.10
C PHE A 182 -21.88 74.36 -20.30
N TYR A 183 -22.95 73.60 -20.44
CA TYR A 183 -23.98 73.86 -21.44
C TYR A 183 -25.30 74.14 -20.75
N PHE A 184 -25.98 75.21 -21.16
CA PHE A 184 -27.30 75.56 -20.66
C PHE A 184 -28.32 75.41 -21.78
N ASN A 185 -29.45 74.76 -21.48
CA ASN A 185 -30.56 74.61 -22.41
C ASN A 185 -31.19 75.99 -22.71
N GLN A 186 -32.09 76.04 -23.69
CA GLN A 186 -32.78 77.29 -24.06
C GLN A 186 -33.68 77.84 -22.93
N ASP A 187 -34.06 77.01 -21.96
CA ASP A 187 -34.79 77.41 -20.75
C ASP A 187 -33.84 77.81 -19.59
N HIS A 188 -32.54 77.95 -19.86
CA HIS A 188 -31.44 78.27 -18.95
C HIS A 188 -31.03 77.19 -17.97
N THR A 189 -31.65 76.01 -18.01
CA THR A 189 -31.26 74.90 -17.13
C THR A 189 -29.94 74.29 -17.59
N MET A 190 -29.05 73.97 -16.64
CA MET A 190 -27.78 73.32 -16.92
C MET A 190 -28.01 71.90 -17.44
N LYS A 191 -27.39 71.56 -18.57
CA LYS A 191 -27.39 70.21 -19.14
C LYS A 191 -26.29 69.38 -18.50
N THR A 192 -26.64 68.18 -18.07
CA THR A 192 -25.71 67.12 -17.64
C THR A 192 -25.85 65.87 -18.51
N GLY A 193 -24.86 64.98 -18.41
CA GLY A 193 -24.79 63.72 -19.17
C GLY A 193 -24.45 63.95 -20.65
N ILE A 194 -25.00 63.12 -21.52
CA ILE A 194 -24.69 63.16 -22.96
C ILE A 194 -25.34 64.39 -23.62
N LEU A 195 -24.52 65.12 -24.39
CA LEU A 195 -24.94 66.20 -25.28
C LEU A 195 -24.37 65.94 -26.68
N THR A 196 -25.22 65.98 -27.72
CA THR A 196 -24.74 66.04 -29.11
C THR A 196 -24.97 67.44 -29.66
N ASP A 197 -23.89 68.12 -30.05
CA ASP A 197 -23.92 69.45 -30.65
C ASP A 197 -23.03 69.48 -31.89
N LYS A 198 -23.56 69.99 -33.00
CA LYS A 198 -22.88 70.13 -34.30
C LYS A 198 -22.13 68.85 -34.78
N GLY A 199 -22.69 67.67 -34.48
CA GLY A 199 -22.12 66.38 -34.89
C GLY A 199 -21.05 65.81 -33.95
N TYR A 200 -20.73 66.51 -32.86
CA TYR A 200 -19.86 66.03 -31.79
C TYR A 200 -20.69 65.66 -30.57
N THR A 201 -20.31 64.59 -29.89
CA THR A 201 -21.01 64.10 -28.70
C THR A 201 -20.09 64.23 -27.51
N PHE A 202 -20.56 64.87 -26.44
CA PHE A 202 -19.80 65.22 -25.25
C PHE A 202 -20.45 64.61 -24.00
N TRP A 203 -19.66 64.48 -22.94
CA TRP A 203 -20.17 64.23 -21.59
C TRP A 203 -20.05 65.50 -20.74
N LEU A 204 -21.16 65.91 -20.13
CA LEU A 204 -21.23 67.05 -19.23
C LEU A 204 -21.41 66.57 -17.79
N ASP A 205 -20.35 66.68 -17.01
CA ASP A 205 -20.36 66.42 -15.58
C ASP A 205 -21.11 67.51 -14.82
N LYS A 206 -21.81 67.11 -13.76
CA LYS A 206 -22.64 68.01 -12.95
C LYS A 206 -21.82 69.03 -12.13
N ASN A 207 -20.57 68.73 -11.82
CA ASN A 207 -19.69 69.57 -10.99
C ASN A 207 -18.65 70.28 -11.86
N ASP A 208 -18.08 69.57 -12.83
CA ASP A 208 -16.91 70.01 -13.59
C ASP A 208 -17.25 70.40 -15.04
N GLY A 209 -18.47 70.15 -15.49
CA GLY A 209 -18.91 70.47 -16.85
C GLY A 209 -18.26 69.56 -17.89
N LEU A 210 -17.71 70.14 -18.96
CA LEU A 210 -17.05 69.40 -20.02
C LEU A 210 -15.71 68.81 -19.55
N LEU A 211 -15.61 67.48 -19.60
CA LEU A 211 -14.42 66.73 -19.20
C LEU A 211 -13.54 66.34 -20.41
N TYR A 212 -12.22 66.25 -20.21
CA TYR A 212 -11.23 65.96 -21.27
C TYR A 212 -10.31 64.80 -20.87
N ASN A 213 -10.16 63.79 -21.72
CA ASN A 213 -9.38 62.57 -21.41
C ASN A 213 -9.80 61.87 -20.11
N GLU A 214 -11.09 61.91 -19.75
CA GLU A 214 -11.57 61.39 -18.46
C GLU A 214 -12.47 60.17 -18.62
N TRP A 215 -12.37 59.26 -17.65
CA TRP A 215 -13.28 58.13 -17.50
C TRP A 215 -14.53 58.57 -16.74
N VAL A 216 -15.70 58.29 -17.29
CA VAL A 216 -16.98 58.72 -16.72
C VAL A 216 -17.96 57.56 -16.67
N LYS A 217 -18.95 57.62 -15.78
CA LYS A 217 -20.04 56.64 -15.72
C LYS A 217 -21.36 57.27 -16.08
N ASP A 218 -22.13 56.58 -16.91
CA ASP A 218 -23.53 56.94 -17.13
C ASP A 218 -24.40 56.66 -15.88
N GLU A 219 -25.66 57.06 -15.95
CA GLU A 219 -26.64 56.85 -14.87
C GLU A 219 -26.88 55.36 -14.56
N SER A 220 -26.58 54.47 -15.50
CA SER A 220 -26.68 53.02 -15.35
C SER A 220 -25.39 52.39 -14.82
N GLY A 221 -24.34 53.19 -14.61
CA GLY A 221 -23.03 52.75 -14.10
C GLY A 221 -22.06 52.23 -15.17
N ASN A 222 -22.40 52.33 -16.46
CA ASN A 222 -21.52 51.89 -17.55
C ASN A 222 -20.42 52.93 -17.78
N TRP A 223 -19.21 52.45 -18.07
CA TRP A 223 -18.08 53.31 -18.37
C TRP A 223 -18.18 53.94 -19.76
N LEU A 224 -17.84 55.23 -19.86
CA LEU A 224 -17.57 55.96 -21.09
C LEU A 224 -16.23 56.68 -20.93
N HIS A 225 -15.72 57.22 -22.03
CA HIS A 225 -14.48 57.98 -22.01
C HIS A 225 -14.56 59.20 -22.93
N THR A 226 -14.06 60.34 -22.46
CA THR A 226 -13.87 61.53 -23.31
C THR A 226 -12.46 61.58 -23.86
N ASP A 227 -12.29 62.08 -25.08
CA ASP A 227 -10.99 62.30 -25.71
C ASP A 227 -10.39 63.67 -25.31
N GLY A 228 -9.24 64.02 -25.89
CA GLY A 228 -8.56 65.29 -25.62
C GLY A 228 -9.31 66.54 -26.08
N ASN A 229 -10.37 66.39 -26.88
CA ASN A 229 -11.28 67.46 -27.27
C ASN A 229 -12.59 67.44 -26.47
N GLY A 230 -12.71 66.53 -25.49
CA GLY A 230 -13.90 66.33 -24.65
C GLY A 230 -15.01 65.52 -25.33
N CYS A 231 -14.78 64.99 -26.52
CA CYS A 231 -15.75 64.17 -27.24
C CYS A 231 -15.77 62.74 -26.71
N LEU A 232 -16.94 62.10 -26.65
CA LEU A 232 -17.05 60.70 -26.29
C LEU A 232 -16.39 59.80 -27.34
N VAL A 233 -15.54 58.90 -26.85
CA VAL A 233 -14.81 57.92 -27.66
C VAL A 233 -15.76 56.81 -28.13
N LYS A 234 -15.55 56.33 -29.36
CA LYS A 234 -16.25 55.19 -29.94
C LYS A 234 -15.31 54.30 -30.75
N GLY A 235 -15.56 53.00 -30.77
CA GLY A 235 -14.68 52.00 -31.37
C GLY A 235 -13.46 51.70 -30.51
N TRP A 236 -12.39 51.22 -31.16
CA TRP A 236 -11.13 50.88 -30.49
C TRP A 236 -10.41 52.13 -29.96
N TYR A 237 -10.02 52.07 -28.70
CA TYR A 237 -9.30 53.11 -27.98
C TYR A 237 -8.04 52.56 -27.36
N HIS A 238 -6.89 53.12 -27.75
CA HIS A 238 -5.61 52.81 -27.13
C HIS A 238 -5.33 53.83 -26.04
N ALA A 239 -5.51 53.41 -24.79
CA ALA A 239 -5.29 54.25 -23.63
C ALA A 239 -3.78 54.54 -23.44
N PRO A 240 -3.41 55.69 -22.85
CA PRO A 240 -2.01 56.05 -22.59
C PRO A 240 -1.23 55.04 -21.73
N ASN A 241 -1.93 54.18 -20.99
CA ASN A 241 -1.33 53.10 -20.21
C ASN A 241 -0.98 51.85 -21.05
N GLY A 242 -1.13 51.91 -22.38
CA GLY A 242 -0.83 50.82 -23.31
C GLY A 242 -1.94 49.78 -23.47
N LYS A 243 -3.10 49.98 -22.84
CA LYS A 243 -4.24 49.05 -22.92
C LYS A 243 -5.19 49.43 -24.04
N TRP A 244 -5.81 48.43 -24.64
CA TRP A 244 -6.88 48.63 -25.63
C TRP A 244 -8.24 48.42 -25.00
N PHE A 245 -9.15 49.36 -25.22
CA PHE A 245 -10.55 49.27 -24.86
C PHE A 245 -11.40 49.41 -26.12
N TYR A 246 -12.66 48.98 -26.05
CA TYR A 246 -13.61 49.18 -27.14
C TYR A 246 -14.86 49.85 -26.60
N PHE A 247 -15.30 50.91 -27.27
CA PHE A 247 -16.53 51.64 -26.95
C PHE A 247 -17.57 51.39 -28.04
N ASN A 248 -18.81 51.11 -27.65
CA ASN A 248 -19.91 50.89 -28.58
C ASN A 248 -20.08 52.11 -29.50
N LYS A 249 -20.26 51.86 -30.81
CA LYS A 249 -20.32 52.91 -31.84
C LYS A 249 -21.55 53.81 -31.73
N ASP A 250 -22.62 53.31 -31.10
CA ASP A 250 -23.90 53.99 -30.95
C ASP A 250 -24.11 54.52 -29.52
N SER A 251 -23.85 53.69 -28.49
CA SER A 251 -24.09 54.07 -27.09
C SER A 251 -22.90 54.71 -26.39
N TYR A 252 -21.70 54.66 -26.97
CA TYR A 252 -20.43 55.14 -26.37
C TYR A 252 -20.03 54.43 -25.08
N GLN A 253 -20.73 53.37 -24.70
CA GLN A 253 -20.43 52.57 -23.52
C GLN A 253 -19.26 51.63 -23.81
N MET A 254 -18.36 51.49 -22.84
CA MET A 254 -17.27 50.52 -22.90
C MET A 254 -17.84 49.10 -22.95
N VAL A 255 -17.37 48.31 -23.92
CA VAL A 255 -17.73 46.90 -24.06
C VAL A 255 -16.83 46.07 -23.15
N THR A 256 -17.44 45.20 -22.36
CA THR A 256 -16.77 44.15 -21.57
C THR A 256 -17.30 42.77 -21.98
N GLY A 257 -16.50 41.74 -21.79
CA GLY A 257 -16.78 40.39 -22.26
C GLY A 257 -16.50 40.21 -23.76
N LYS A 258 -17.28 39.34 -24.41
CA LYS A 258 -17.09 38.99 -25.83
C LYS A 258 -17.45 40.16 -26.75
N LEU A 259 -16.54 40.52 -27.65
CA LEU A 259 -16.75 41.49 -28.73
C LEU A 259 -16.49 40.84 -30.09
N THR A 260 -17.39 41.03 -31.04
CA THR A 260 -17.16 40.69 -32.45
C THR A 260 -16.91 41.97 -33.24
N ASP A 261 -15.75 42.10 -33.87
CA ASP A 261 -15.38 43.21 -34.76
C ASP A 261 -14.53 42.69 -35.92
N ASP A 262 -14.82 43.12 -37.14
CA ASP A 262 -14.14 42.69 -38.38
C ASP A 262 -13.96 41.15 -38.54
N ASN A 263 -15.05 40.40 -38.30
CA ASN A 263 -15.07 38.92 -38.33
C ASN A 263 -14.10 38.23 -37.36
N LYS A 264 -13.65 38.92 -36.32
CA LYS A 264 -12.85 38.38 -35.23
C LYS A 264 -13.57 38.56 -33.92
N ASP A 265 -13.41 37.57 -33.05
CA ASP A 265 -13.98 37.58 -31.72
C ASP A 265 -12.88 37.84 -30.69
N TYR A 266 -13.11 38.77 -29.78
CA TYR A 266 -12.18 39.25 -28.77
C TYR A 266 -12.80 39.12 -27.38
N TRP A 267 -11.95 39.24 -26.34
CA TRP A 267 -12.41 39.35 -24.96
C TRP A 267 -11.86 40.61 -24.28
N LEU A 268 -12.77 41.43 -23.75
CA LEU A 268 -12.48 42.71 -23.12
C LEU A 268 -12.74 42.61 -21.61
N ASP A 269 -11.69 42.78 -20.81
CA ASP A 269 -11.79 42.91 -19.37
C ASP A 269 -12.05 44.36 -18.96
N GLU A 270 -12.82 44.58 -17.89
CA GLU A 270 -13.16 45.92 -17.40
C GLU A 270 -11.91 46.73 -17.00
N ASN A 271 -10.88 46.09 -16.45
CA ASN A 271 -9.69 46.75 -15.92
C ASN A 271 -8.46 46.60 -16.82
N ALA A 272 -8.31 45.45 -17.47
CA ALA A 272 -7.18 45.14 -18.34
C ALA A 272 -7.43 45.51 -19.81
N GLY A 273 -8.69 45.71 -20.21
CA GLY A 273 -9.05 45.94 -21.60
C GLY A 273 -8.92 44.64 -22.42
N LEU A 274 -8.40 44.74 -23.64
CA LEU A 274 -8.15 43.57 -24.49
C LEU A 274 -7.12 42.62 -23.85
N LEU A 275 -7.52 41.36 -23.67
CA LEU A 275 -6.68 40.32 -23.11
C LEU A 275 -5.92 39.55 -24.20
N TYR A 276 -4.63 39.30 -23.99
CA TYR A 276 -3.75 38.58 -24.91
C TYR A 276 -3.26 37.29 -24.27
N ASP A 277 -3.24 36.18 -25.02
CA ASP A 277 -2.76 34.87 -24.54
C ASP A 277 -3.28 34.53 -23.14
N SER A 278 -4.59 34.69 -22.95
CA SER A 278 -5.22 34.67 -21.63
C SER A 278 -6.42 33.74 -21.59
N TRP A 279 -6.54 33.00 -20.49
CA TRP A 279 -7.73 32.24 -20.13
C TRP A 279 -8.84 33.16 -19.65
N VAL A 280 -10.05 32.95 -20.15
CA VAL A 280 -11.25 33.70 -19.77
C VAL A 280 -12.44 32.77 -19.61
N GLN A 281 -13.45 33.20 -18.85
CA GLN A 281 -14.70 32.45 -18.70
C GLN A 281 -15.89 33.26 -19.19
N ASP A 282 -16.78 32.60 -19.93
CA ASP A 282 -18.06 33.18 -20.30
C ASP A 282 -19.05 33.23 -19.12
N ALA A 283 -20.20 33.88 -19.33
CA ALA A 283 -21.26 33.99 -18.31
C ALA A 283 -21.86 32.63 -17.88
N LYS A 284 -21.61 31.55 -18.63
CA LYS A 284 -22.05 30.19 -18.31
C LYS A 284 -20.95 29.38 -17.60
N GLY A 285 -19.75 29.96 -17.42
CA GLY A 285 -18.60 29.31 -16.81
C GLY A 285 -17.78 28.44 -17.78
N ASN A 286 -18.02 28.53 -19.09
CA ASN A 286 -17.19 27.84 -20.07
C ASN A 286 -15.84 28.55 -20.20
N TRP A 287 -14.77 27.78 -20.32
CA TRP A 287 -13.43 28.31 -20.56
C TRP A 287 -13.21 28.64 -22.04
N LEU A 288 -12.64 29.80 -22.32
CA LEU A 288 -12.16 30.23 -23.62
C LEU A 288 -10.70 30.72 -23.45
N HIS A 289 -10.02 30.96 -24.57
CA HIS A 289 -8.65 31.50 -24.56
C HIS A 289 -8.45 32.51 -25.69
N THR A 290 -7.79 33.63 -25.42
CA THR A 290 -7.36 34.58 -26.46
C THR A 290 -5.96 34.23 -26.96
N ASP A 291 -5.67 34.46 -28.24
CA ASP A 291 -4.34 34.27 -28.81
C ASP A 291 -3.42 35.47 -28.52
N ASP A 292 -2.21 35.45 -29.08
CA ASP A 292 -1.22 36.52 -28.95
C ASP A 292 -1.68 37.87 -29.52
N ASN A 293 -2.73 37.89 -30.34
CA ASN A 293 -3.35 39.09 -30.92
C ASN A 293 -4.67 39.45 -30.23
N GLY A 294 -5.04 38.73 -29.16
CA GLY A 294 -6.28 38.94 -28.41
C GLY A 294 -7.53 38.31 -29.05
N VAL A 295 -7.37 37.52 -30.10
CA VAL A 295 -8.48 36.84 -30.80
C VAL A 295 -8.81 35.54 -30.10
N LEU A 296 -10.09 35.25 -29.86
CA LEU A 296 -10.55 34.01 -29.24
C LEU A 296 -10.22 32.79 -30.12
N ALA A 297 -9.56 31.82 -29.51
CA ALA A 297 -9.07 30.61 -30.17
C ALA A 297 -10.22 29.72 -30.69
N THR A 298 -9.93 29.01 -31.78
CA THR A 298 -10.77 27.93 -32.33
C THR A 298 -9.86 26.80 -32.84
N GLY A 299 -10.34 25.56 -32.80
CA GLY A 299 -9.57 24.38 -33.16
C GLY A 299 -8.39 24.10 -32.22
N TRP A 300 -7.36 23.44 -32.73
CA TRP A 300 -6.14 23.16 -31.98
C TRP A 300 -5.35 24.44 -31.71
N PHE A 301 -5.10 24.70 -30.44
CA PHE A 301 -4.36 25.87 -29.97
C PHE A 301 -3.27 25.45 -28.99
N LYS A 302 -2.06 25.97 -29.18
CA LYS A 302 -0.92 25.74 -28.28
C LYS A 302 -0.68 26.99 -27.46
N THR A 303 -0.83 26.89 -26.14
CA THR A 303 -0.54 28.00 -25.21
C THR A 303 0.96 28.31 -25.21
N LYS A 304 1.35 29.52 -24.77
CA LYS A 304 2.77 29.84 -24.55
C LYS A 304 3.46 28.94 -23.53
N SER A 305 2.70 28.38 -22.57
CA SER A 305 3.20 27.38 -21.62
C SER A 305 3.50 26.02 -22.26
N GLY A 306 3.12 25.82 -23.52
CA GLY A 306 3.51 24.67 -24.33
C GLY A 306 2.45 23.57 -24.42
N TYR A 307 1.30 23.75 -23.78
CA TYR A 307 0.20 22.76 -23.74
C TYR A 307 -0.74 22.95 -24.93
N TRP A 308 -1.28 21.83 -25.43
CA TRP A 308 -2.24 21.82 -26.53
C TRP A 308 -3.66 21.68 -26.00
N PHE A 309 -4.53 22.60 -26.37
CA PHE A 309 -5.97 22.54 -26.12
C PHE A 309 -6.73 22.57 -27.44
N TYR A 310 -8.00 22.17 -27.38
CA TYR A 310 -8.90 22.29 -28.51
C TYR A 310 -10.08 23.18 -28.13
N PHE A 311 -10.40 24.14 -28.97
CA PHE A 311 -11.54 25.03 -28.80
C PHE A 311 -12.58 24.76 -29.88
N ASN A 312 -13.84 24.65 -29.50
CA ASN A 312 -14.96 24.49 -30.43
C ASN A 312 -15.14 25.76 -31.29
N GLN A 313 -15.99 25.68 -32.31
CA GLN A 313 -16.30 26.83 -33.17
C GLN A 313 -16.98 27.99 -32.42
N ASP A 314 -17.58 27.73 -31.27
CA ASP A 314 -18.12 28.75 -30.36
C ASP A 314 -17.09 29.27 -29.33
N HIS A 315 -15.81 28.94 -29.54
CA HIS A 315 -14.64 29.26 -28.70
C HIS A 315 -14.57 28.54 -27.36
N THR A 316 -15.53 27.67 -27.02
CA THR A 316 -15.50 26.95 -25.75
C THR A 316 -14.42 25.86 -25.79
N MET A 317 -13.66 25.71 -24.71
CA MET A 317 -12.65 24.67 -24.56
C MET A 317 -13.31 23.29 -24.53
N LYS A 318 -12.82 22.38 -25.37
CA LYS A 318 -13.26 20.98 -25.40
C LYS A 318 -12.47 20.17 -24.37
N THR A 319 -13.20 19.39 -23.58
CA THR A 319 -12.66 18.38 -22.67
C THR A 319 -13.19 16.99 -23.01
N GLY A 320 -12.52 15.96 -22.47
CA GLY A 320 -12.84 14.56 -22.67
C GLY A 320 -12.45 14.07 -24.06
N ILE A 321 -13.26 13.17 -24.63
CA ILE A 321 -12.97 12.54 -25.93
C ILE A 321 -13.19 13.54 -27.07
N LEU A 322 -12.20 13.64 -27.96
CA LEU A 322 -12.26 14.36 -29.23
C LEU A 322 -11.81 13.41 -30.35
N THR A 323 -12.59 13.30 -31.42
CA THR A 323 -12.14 12.65 -32.66
C THR A 323 -11.93 13.71 -33.74
N ASP A 324 -10.70 13.81 -34.23
CA ASP A 324 -10.33 14.75 -35.29
C ASP A 324 -9.46 14.05 -36.33
N ARG A 325 -9.80 14.20 -37.61
CA ARG A 325 -9.10 13.59 -38.77
C ARG A 325 -8.82 12.09 -38.63
N GLY A 326 -9.72 11.34 -37.99
CA GLY A 326 -9.60 9.89 -37.79
C GLY A 326 -8.76 9.46 -36.59
N TYR A 327 -8.24 10.41 -35.80
CA TYR A 327 -7.56 10.15 -34.54
C TYR A 327 -8.44 10.56 -33.37
N THR A 328 -8.44 9.74 -32.31
CA THR A 328 -9.24 10.00 -31.11
C THR A 328 -8.30 10.30 -29.94
N PHE A 329 -8.54 11.42 -29.27
CA PHE A 329 -7.71 11.97 -28.20
C PHE A 329 -8.51 12.09 -26.91
N TRP A 330 -7.79 12.19 -25.80
CA TRP A 330 -8.34 12.64 -24.52
C TRP A 330 -7.81 14.04 -24.19
N LEU A 331 -8.71 14.97 -23.94
CA LEU A 331 -8.41 16.35 -23.54
C LEU A 331 -8.72 16.55 -22.05
N ASP A 332 -7.67 16.68 -21.26
CA ASP A 332 -7.74 17.02 -19.85
C ASP A 332 -8.11 18.50 -19.66
N LYS A 333 -8.87 18.77 -18.59
CA LYS A 333 -9.37 20.11 -18.28
C LYS A 333 -8.28 21.10 -17.85
N ASN A 334 -7.15 20.62 -17.33
CA ASN A 334 -6.06 21.44 -16.81
C ASN A 334 -4.86 21.42 -17.76
N ASP A 335 -4.56 20.23 -18.30
CA ASP A 335 -3.33 20.00 -19.07
C ASP A 335 -3.58 19.84 -20.58
N GLY A 336 -4.85 19.81 -21.02
CA GLY A 336 -5.19 19.66 -22.42
C GLY A 336 -4.84 18.26 -22.96
N LEU A 337 -4.14 18.20 -24.09
CA LEU A 337 -3.74 16.94 -24.71
C LEU A 337 -2.64 16.23 -23.90
N LEU A 338 -2.96 15.03 -23.41
CA LEU A 338 -2.05 14.20 -22.61
C LEU A 338 -1.35 13.13 -23.44
N TYR A 339 -0.07 12.88 -23.16
CA TYR A 339 0.78 11.91 -23.88
C TYR A 339 1.28 10.83 -22.94
N ASN A 340 1.15 9.56 -23.35
CA ASN A 340 1.55 8.43 -22.52
C ASN A 340 0.94 8.45 -21.10
N GLU A 341 -0.28 8.97 -20.93
CA GLU A 341 -0.97 9.00 -19.63
C GLU A 341 -2.13 8.01 -19.47
N TRP A 342 -2.38 7.63 -18.22
CA TRP A 342 -3.60 6.94 -17.78
C TRP A 342 -4.63 7.98 -17.36
N VAL A 343 -5.84 7.88 -17.89
CA VAL A 343 -6.90 8.86 -17.65
C VAL A 343 -8.21 8.15 -17.28
N LYS A 344 -9.12 8.84 -16.60
CA LYS A 344 -10.46 8.31 -16.32
C LYS A 344 -11.51 9.13 -17.04
N ASP A 345 -12.48 8.44 -17.63
CA ASP A 345 -13.69 9.09 -18.12
C ASP A 345 -14.65 9.48 -16.98
N GLU A 346 -15.75 10.13 -17.34
CA GLU A 346 -16.80 10.56 -16.42
C GLU A 346 -17.46 9.38 -15.67
N SER A 347 -17.40 8.16 -16.23
CA SER A 347 -17.91 6.94 -15.57
C SER A 347 -16.90 6.32 -14.60
N GLY A 348 -15.68 6.88 -14.51
CA GLY A 348 -14.59 6.39 -13.69
C GLY A 348 -13.81 5.23 -14.32
N LYS A 349 -14.06 4.89 -15.59
CA LYS A 349 -13.35 3.83 -16.32
C LYS A 349 -12.03 4.36 -16.86
N TRP A 350 -11.00 3.52 -16.80
CA TRP A 350 -9.66 3.87 -17.27
C TRP A 350 -9.57 3.89 -18.79
N LEU A 351 -8.83 4.84 -19.33
CA LEU A 351 -8.37 4.92 -20.72
C LEU A 351 -6.85 5.19 -20.72
N ARG A 352 -6.24 5.10 -21.90
CA ARG A 352 -4.79 5.25 -22.06
C ARG A 352 -4.46 5.99 -23.34
N THR A 353 -3.66 7.06 -23.25
CA THR A 353 -3.13 7.77 -24.43
C THR A 353 -1.76 7.24 -24.86
N ASP A 354 -1.48 7.17 -26.15
CA ASP A 354 -0.18 6.77 -26.68
C ASP A 354 0.82 7.94 -26.68
N GLY A 355 2.01 7.72 -27.27
CA GLY A 355 3.05 8.75 -27.39
C GLY A 355 2.68 9.92 -28.30
N ASN A 356 1.62 9.81 -29.09
CA ASN A 356 1.06 10.87 -29.93
C ASN A 356 -0.22 11.47 -29.31
N GLY A 357 -0.61 11.04 -28.10
CA GLY A 357 -1.80 11.49 -27.40
C GLY A 357 -3.11 10.79 -27.83
N CYS A 358 -3.03 9.80 -28.72
CA CYS A 358 -4.20 9.07 -29.21
C CYS A 358 -4.64 8.00 -28.21
N LEU A 359 -5.95 7.80 -28.03
CA LEU A 359 -6.49 6.75 -27.19
C LEU A 359 -6.20 5.35 -27.77
N LEU A 360 -5.75 4.45 -26.91
CA LEU A 360 -5.45 3.06 -27.28
C LEU A 360 -6.73 2.22 -27.43
N THR A 361 -6.65 1.21 -28.29
CA THR A 361 -7.64 0.13 -28.43
C THR A 361 -6.92 -1.22 -28.52
N GLY A 362 -7.62 -2.29 -28.13
CA GLY A 362 -7.07 -3.65 -28.14
C GLY A 362 -6.02 -3.90 -27.05
N TRP A 363 -5.15 -4.88 -27.30
CA TRP A 363 -4.10 -5.30 -26.37
C TRP A 363 -2.99 -4.25 -26.24
N TYR A 364 -2.65 -3.91 -25.01
CA TYR A 364 -1.57 -2.99 -24.66
C TYR A 364 -0.61 -3.65 -23.68
N HIS A 365 0.65 -3.75 -24.07
CA HIS A 365 1.74 -4.17 -23.20
C HIS A 365 2.37 -2.95 -22.54
N ALA A 366 2.10 -2.78 -21.24
CA ALA A 366 2.61 -1.65 -20.49
C ALA A 366 4.12 -1.82 -20.19
N PRO A 367 4.88 -0.72 -20.02
CA PRO A 367 6.31 -0.77 -19.70
C PRO A 367 6.66 -1.52 -18.41
N ASN A 368 5.69 -1.74 -17.51
CA ASN A 368 5.85 -2.52 -16.29
C ASN A 368 5.68 -4.04 -16.52
N GLY A 369 5.57 -4.49 -17.78
CA GLY A 369 5.41 -5.90 -18.16
C GLY A 369 3.99 -6.44 -18.09
N LYS A 370 3.00 -5.61 -17.71
CA LYS A 370 1.59 -6.02 -17.60
C LYS A 370 0.86 -5.84 -18.92
N TRP A 371 -0.10 -6.72 -19.18
CA TRP A 371 -0.99 -6.62 -20.34
C TRP A 371 -2.36 -6.10 -19.92
N PHE A 372 -2.87 -5.14 -20.67
CA PHE A 372 -4.23 -4.60 -20.54
C PHE A 372 -4.94 -4.71 -21.88
N TYR A 373 -6.27 -4.62 -21.86
CA TYR A 373 -7.08 -4.57 -23.07
C TYR A 373 -8.01 -3.38 -23.02
N PHE A 374 -8.07 -2.61 -24.10
CA PHE A 374 -8.98 -1.48 -24.25
C PHE A 374 -10.05 -1.81 -25.29
N ASN A 375 -11.32 -1.54 -24.96
CA ASN A 375 -12.43 -1.75 -25.86
C ASN A 375 -12.24 -0.95 -27.15
N LYS A 376 -12.54 -1.57 -28.30
CA LYS A 376 -12.28 -0.97 -29.62
C LYS A 376 -13.23 0.19 -29.95
N ASP A 377 -14.41 0.20 -29.36
CA ASP A 377 -15.45 1.21 -29.61
C ASP A 377 -15.44 2.29 -28.53
N SER A 378 -15.35 1.89 -27.25
CA SER A 378 -15.42 2.83 -26.12
C SER A 378 -14.07 3.32 -25.60
N TYR A 379 -12.95 2.73 -26.04
CA TYR A 379 -11.58 3.03 -25.55
C TYR A 379 -11.35 2.74 -24.05
N GLN A 380 -12.35 2.20 -23.37
CA GLN A 380 -12.28 1.89 -21.94
C GLN A 380 -11.50 0.60 -21.71
N MET A 381 -10.69 0.58 -20.66
CA MET A 381 -10.00 -0.60 -20.18
C MET A 381 -11.03 -1.66 -19.75
N VAL A 382 -10.89 -2.87 -20.28
CA VAL A 382 -11.71 -4.02 -19.92
C VAL A 382 -11.18 -4.63 -18.62
N THR A 383 -12.09 -4.87 -17.68
CA THR A 383 -11.84 -5.65 -16.46
C THR A 383 -12.84 -6.80 -16.36
N GLY A 384 -12.44 -7.90 -15.72
CA GLY A 384 -13.19 -9.14 -15.68
C GLY A 384 -12.95 -10.02 -16.91
N LYS A 385 -13.96 -10.82 -17.27
CA LYS A 385 -13.87 -11.76 -18.39
C LYS A 385 -13.81 -11.02 -19.74
N LEU A 386 -12.83 -11.36 -20.56
CA LEU A 386 -12.70 -10.92 -21.96
C LEU A 386 -12.67 -12.15 -22.87
N THR A 387 -13.51 -12.18 -23.90
CA THR A 387 -13.39 -13.15 -24.99
C THR A 387 -12.78 -12.47 -26.20
N ASP A 388 -11.62 -12.94 -26.65
CA ASP A 388 -10.93 -12.45 -27.84
C ASP A 388 -10.56 -13.65 -28.73
N GLY A 389 -11.14 -13.70 -29.93
CA GLY A 389 -11.09 -14.87 -30.79
C GLY A 389 -11.78 -16.10 -30.16
N ASN A 390 -11.05 -17.21 -30.05
CA ASN A 390 -11.52 -18.46 -29.43
C ASN A 390 -11.00 -18.66 -27.99
N LYS A 391 -10.43 -17.62 -27.38
CA LYS A 391 -9.84 -17.66 -26.04
C LYS A 391 -10.61 -16.75 -25.09
N ASP A 392 -10.76 -17.22 -23.87
CA ASP A 392 -11.32 -16.48 -22.76
C ASP A 392 -10.18 -16.08 -21.82
N TYR A 393 -10.15 -14.82 -21.38
CA TYR A 393 -9.15 -14.23 -20.51
C TYR A 393 -9.80 -13.59 -19.30
N TRP A 394 -9.01 -13.31 -18.26
CA TRP A 394 -9.45 -12.50 -17.14
C TRP A 394 -8.49 -11.34 -16.88
N LEU A 395 -9.04 -10.13 -16.87
CA LEU A 395 -8.30 -8.87 -16.72
C LEU A 395 -8.60 -8.27 -15.36
N ASP A 396 -7.61 -8.22 -14.48
CA ASP A 396 -7.68 -7.49 -13.22
C ASP A 396 -7.37 -6.00 -13.44
N GLU A 397 -8.01 -5.12 -12.66
CA GLU A 397 -7.81 -3.67 -12.79
C GLU A 397 -6.36 -3.25 -12.50
N ASN A 398 -5.68 -3.93 -11.57
CA ASN A 398 -4.34 -3.56 -11.11
C ASN A 398 -3.24 -4.47 -11.67
N ALA A 399 -3.51 -5.77 -11.78
CA ALA A 399 -2.57 -6.76 -12.28
C ALA A 399 -2.59 -6.89 -13.81
N GLY A 400 -3.66 -6.44 -14.48
CA GLY A 400 -3.87 -6.66 -15.91
C GLY A 400 -4.25 -8.11 -16.19
N LEU A 401 -3.74 -8.68 -17.27
CA LEU A 401 -3.92 -10.10 -17.58
C LEU A 401 -3.31 -10.98 -16.49
N LEU A 402 -4.13 -11.86 -15.91
CA LEU A 402 -3.69 -12.84 -14.92
C LEU A 402 -3.11 -14.08 -15.59
N TYR A 403 -2.05 -14.65 -15.00
CA TYR A 403 -1.37 -15.86 -15.47
C TYR A 403 -1.27 -16.88 -14.33
N ASP A 404 -1.59 -18.14 -14.61
CA ASP A 404 -1.56 -19.25 -13.64
C ASP A 404 -2.20 -18.87 -12.29
N ALA A 405 -3.36 -18.24 -12.36
CA ALA A 405 -3.97 -17.56 -11.21
C ALA A 405 -5.42 -17.98 -10.98
N TRP A 406 -5.76 -18.08 -9.69
CA TRP A 406 -7.13 -18.26 -9.19
C TRP A 406 -7.92 -16.96 -9.21
N ILE A 407 -9.17 -17.06 -9.63
CA ILE A 407 -10.12 -15.93 -9.71
C ILE A 407 -11.39 -16.31 -8.98
N GLN A 408 -11.74 -15.57 -7.93
CA GLN A 408 -12.99 -15.78 -7.21
C GLN A 408 -14.12 -14.98 -7.86
N VAL A 409 -15.12 -15.66 -8.40
CA VAL A 409 -16.28 -15.01 -9.05
C VAL A 409 -17.41 -14.79 -8.05
N SER A 410 -17.59 -15.71 -7.11
CA SER A 410 -18.56 -15.60 -6.01
C SER A 410 -18.14 -16.51 -4.84
N GLN A 411 -18.93 -16.54 -3.76
CA GLN A 411 -18.69 -17.47 -2.65
C GLN A 411 -18.63 -18.91 -3.19
N ASN A 412 -17.48 -19.57 -3.00
CA ASN A 412 -17.18 -20.93 -3.45
C ASN A 412 -17.20 -21.19 -4.96
N SER A 413 -17.19 -20.15 -5.81
CA SER A 413 -17.09 -20.30 -7.27
C SER A 413 -15.81 -19.64 -7.79
N TRP A 414 -14.93 -20.47 -8.35
CA TRP A 414 -13.61 -20.03 -8.77
C TRP A 414 -13.35 -20.40 -10.22
N MET A 415 -12.59 -19.56 -10.92
CA MET A 415 -12.00 -19.84 -12.22
C MET A 415 -10.47 -19.89 -12.08
N HIS A 416 -9.79 -20.37 -13.10
CA HIS A 416 -8.33 -20.36 -13.16
C HIS A 416 -7.83 -20.01 -14.56
N THR A 417 -6.68 -19.37 -14.65
CA THR A 417 -5.98 -19.08 -15.91
C THR A 417 -4.78 -20.01 -16.08
N ASP A 418 -4.44 -20.39 -17.30
CA ASP A 418 -3.22 -21.15 -17.58
C ASP A 418 -1.97 -20.26 -17.57
N SER A 419 -0.81 -20.83 -17.85
CA SER A 419 0.47 -20.10 -17.94
C SER A 419 0.53 -19.06 -19.08
N ASN A 420 -0.44 -19.08 -20.01
CA ASN A 420 -0.61 -18.09 -21.07
C ASN A 420 -1.73 -17.08 -20.77
N GLY A 421 -2.34 -17.14 -19.58
CA GLY A 421 -3.42 -16.28 -19.15
C GLY A 421 -4.80 -16.65 -19.70
N VAL A 422 -4.96 -17.82 -20.32
CA VAL A 422 -6.22 -18.29 -20.88
C VAL A 422 -7.02 -19.01 -19.79
N LEU A 423 -8.30 -18.69 -19.65
CA LEU A 423 -9.21 -19.38 -18.74
C LEU A 423 -9.33 -20.87 -19.11
N VAL A 424 -9.07 -21.73 -18.13
CA VAL A 424 -8.99 -23.18 -18.33
C VAL A 424 -10.38 -23.82 -18.46
N LYS A 425 -10.45 -24.95 -19.18
CA LYS A 425 -11.68 -25.72 -19.42
C LYS A 425 -11.41 -27.21 -19.22
N GLY A 426 -12.34 -27.91 -18.57
CA GLY A 426 -12.23 -29.34 -18.27
C GLY A 426 -11.21 -29.63 -17.17
N TRP A 427 -10.61 -30.84 -17.24
CA TRP A 427 -9.56 -31.26 -16.31
C TRP A 427 -8.28 -30.45 -16.53
N TYR A 428 -7.80 -29.81 -15.49
CA TYR A 428 -6.55 -29.03 -15.52
C TYR A 428 -5.70 -29.32 -14.28
N THR A 429 -4.40 -29.49 -14.51
CA THR A 429 -3.41 -29.61 -13.43
C THR A 429 -2.68 -28.28 -13.30
N ILE A 430 -2.86 -27.60 -12.18
CA ILE A 430 -2.20 -26.32 -11.90
C ILE A 430 -0.72 -26.54 -11.57
N SER A 431 0.09 -25.48 -11.58
CA SER A 431 1.56 -25.55 -11.44
C SER A 431 2.08 -26.28 -10.21
N ASN A 432 1.32 -26.32 -9.12
CA ASN A 432 1.68 -27.06 -7.90
C ASN A 432 1.35 -28.57 -7.96
N GLY A 433 0.95 -29.09 -9.12
CA GLY A 433 0.63 -30.51 -9.36
C GLY A 433 -0.78 -30.94 -8.97
N LYS A 434 -1.59 -30.05 -8.36
CA LYS A 434 -2.98 -30.36 -8.00
C LYS A 434 -3.88 -30.29 -9.22
N ARG A 435 -4.88 -31.18 -9.26
CA ARG A 435 -5.78 -31.33 -10.41
C ARG A 435 -7.19 -30.91 -10.05
N PHE A 436 -7.81 -30.10 -10.90
CA PHE A 436 -9.18 -29.59 -10.73
C PHE A 436 -9.98 -29.77 -12.01
N PHE A 437 -11.30 -29.67 -11.90
CA PHE A 437 -12.21 -29.70 -13.05
C PHE A 437 -12.95 -28.37 -13.16
N PHE A 438 -12.82 -27.72 -14.30
CA PHE A 438 -13.49 -26.47 -14.63
C PHE A 438 -14.57 -26.75 -15.67
N ASP A 439 -15.82 -26.43 -15.36
CA ASP A 439 -16.95 -26.74 -16.25
C ASP A 439 -16.77 -26.02 -17.59
N PRO A 440 -16.80 -26.72 -18.74
CA PRO A 440 -16.62 -26.08 -20.04
C PRO A 440 -17.68 -25.02 -20.40
N GLN A 441 -18.86 -25.03 -19.76
CA GLN A 441 -19.96 -24.07 -20.01
C GLN A 441 -19.75 -22.75 -19.26
N ASP A 442 -19.51 -22.81 -17.96
CA ASP A 442 -19.43 -21.63 -17.08
C ASP A 442 -17.99 -21.30 -16.61
N LEU A 443 -17.03 -22.17 -16.88
CA LEU A 443 -15.60 -22.07 -16.53
C LEU A 443 -15.31 -22.16 -15.02
N LEU A 444 -16.31 -22.51 -14.21
CA LEU A 444 -16.18 -22.58 -12.76
C LEU A 444 -15.68 -23.96 -12.33
N THR A 445 -14.79 -23.99 -11.35
CA THR A 445 -14.52 -25.21 -10.57
C THR A 445 -15.58 -25.38 -9.49
N ARG A 446 -15.91 -26.64 -9.20
CA ARG A 446 -16.80 -27.04 -8.11
C ARG A 446 -16.02 -27.95 -7.17
N PHE A 447 -16.38 -27.94 -5.89
CA PHE A 447 -15.72 -28.73 -4.86
C PHE A 447 -16.66 -29.78 -4.30
N LYS A 448 -16.11 -30.75 -3.55
CA LYS A 448 -16.77 -31.96 -3.06
C LYS A 448 -17.12 -32.90 -4.21
N LYS A 449 -18.33 -33.48 -4.20
CA LYS A 449 -18.80 -34.43 -5.21
C LYS A 449 -19.14 -33.70 -6.52
N VAL A 450 -18.33 -33.90 -7.55
CA VAL A 450 -18.46 -33.31 -8.89
C VAL A 450 -18.77 -34.40 -9.92
N ALA A 451 -19.79 -34.20 -10.75
CA ALA A 451 -20.12 -35.11 -11.85
C ALA A 451 -19.34 -34.74 -13.12
N VAL A 452 -18.63 -35.70 -13.71
CA VAL A 452 -17.89 -35.56 -14.97
C VAL A 452 -18.01 -36.87 -15.75
N ASP A 453 -18.46 -36.81 -17.01
CA ASP A 453 -18.55 -37.96 -17.93
C ASP A 453 -19.16 -39.24 -17.30
N ASN A 454 -20.37 -39.11 -16.71
CA ASN A 454 -21.10 -40.18 -16.00
C ASN A 454 -20.42 -40.76 -14.74
N HIS A 455 -19.32 -40.18 -14.28
CA HIS A 455 -18.68 -40.55 -13.02
C HIS A 455 -18.76 -39.41 -12.02
N PHE A 456 -18.69 -39.75 -10.74
CA PHE A 456 -18.53 -38.77 -9.67
C PHE A 456 -17.09 -38.75 -9.22
N TYR A 457 -16.54 -37.56 -8.99
CA TYR A 457 -15.21 -37.31 -8.47
C TYR A 457 -15.30 -36.51 -7.18
N TRP A 458 -14.28 -36.58 -6.33
CA TRP A 458 -14.17 -35.71 -5.17
C TRP A 458 -13.02 -34.72 -5.33
N ILE A 459 -13.35 -33.45 -5.48
CA ILE A 459 -12.38 -32.37 -5.62
C ILE A 459 -12.39 -31.56 -4.33
N ASP A 460 -11.31 -31.67 -3.56
CA ASP A 460 -11.07 -30.85 -2.39
C ASP A 460 -10.63 -29.44 -2.79
N GLN A 461 -11.02 -28.44 -2.01
CA GLN A 461 -10.69 -27.04 -2.30
C GLN A 461 -9.19 -26.77 -2.20
N ASP A 462 -8.51 -27.40 -1.25
CA ASP A 462 -7.10 -27.15 -0.97
C ASP A 462 -6.21 -28.23 -1.60
N ALA A 463 -6.64 -29.49 -1.59
CA ALA A 463 -5.86 -30.61 -2.11
C ALA A 463 -6.13 -30.94 -3.59
N GLY A 464 -7.20 -30.42 -4.20
CA GLY A 464 -7.63 -30.77 -5.54
C GLY A 464 -8.27 -32.17 -5.60
N LEU A 465 -8.17 -32.84 -6.74
CA LEU A 465 -8.66 -34.20 -6.91
C LEU A 465 -7.97 -35.16 -5.94
N LEU A 466 -8.78 -35.84 -5.12
CA LEU A 466 -8.28 -36.81 -4.14
C LEU A 466 -8.17 -38.21 -4.74
N TYR A 467 -7.34 -39.06 -4.14
CA TYR A 467 -7.11 -40.45 -4.58
C TYR A 467 -6.98 -41.40 -3.39
N ASN A 468 -7.43 -42.65 -3.53
CA ASN A 468 -7.27 -43.75 -2.56
C ASN A 468 -7.63 -43.39 -1.10
N THR A 469 -8.66 -42.56 -0.91
CA THR A 469 -8.99 -41.99 0.41
C THR A 469 -10.47 -42.11 0.74
N ILE A 470 -10.82 -41.82 1.99
CA ILE A 470 -12.19 -41.69 2.48
C ILE A 470 -12.36 -40.24 2.95
N VAL A 471 -13.42 -39.59 2.50
CA VAL A 471 -13.74 -38.21 2.89
C VAL A 471 -15.10 -38.13 3.55
N SER A 472 -15.21 -37.35 4.62
CA SER A 472 -16.47 -37.14 5.33
C SER A 472 -17.12 -35.82 4.91
N ASP A 473 -18.43 -35.83 4.67
CA ASP A 473 -19.24 -34.63 4.43
C ASP A 473 -20.62 -34.79 5.09
N GLY A 474 -20.81 -34.09 6.20
CA GLY A 474 -21.94 -34.31 7.11
C GLY A 474 -21.93 -35.74 7.68
N ASN A 475 -23.07 -36.41 7.60
CA ASN A 475 -23.24 -37.79 8.08
C ASN A 475 -22.80 -38.86 7.05
N SER A 476 -22.26 -38.44 5.91
CA SER A 476 -21.85 -39.36 4.85
C SER A 476 -20.33 -39.42 4.72
N LYS A 477 -19.80 -40.59 4.37
CA LYS A 477 -18.40 -40.79 3.96
C LYS A 477 -18.36 -41.22 2.50
N PHE A 478 -17.45 -40.69 1.69
CA PHE A 478 -17.28 -41.05 0.28
C PHE A 478 -15.94 -41.74 0.07
N LEU A 479 -15.96 -42.86 -0.66
CA LEU A 479 -14.79 -43.70 -0.91
C LEU A 479 -14.24 -43.38 -2.30
N ILE A 480 -13.02 -42.85 -2.32
CA ILE A 480 -12.37 -42.31 -3.52
C ILE A 480 -11.26 -43.24 -3.99
N ASP A 481 -11.32 -43.72 -5.22
CA ASP A 481 -10.37 -44.71 -5.74
C ASP A 481 -9.07 -44.12 -6.28
N GLY A 482 -8.23 -44.98 -6.86
CA GLY A 482 -6.94 -44.60 -7.43
C GLY A 482 -7.03 -43.71 -8.67
N ASN A 483 -8.21 -43.61 -9.30
CA ASN A 483 -8.50 -42.71 -10.42
C ASN A 483 -9.22 -41.42 -9.97
N GLY A 484 -9.48 -41.28 -8.66
CA GLY A 484 -10.20 -40.15 -8.07
C GLY A 484 -11.72 -40.24 -8.18
N GLN A 485 -12.24 -41.39 -8.64
CA GLN A 485 -13.67 -41.62 -8.76
C GLN A 485 -14.28 -42.05 -7.42
N VAL A 486 -15.49 -41.57 -7.15
CA VAL A 486 -16.29 -42.01 -6.00
C VAL A 486 -16.83 -43.40 -6.31
N GLN A 487 -16.25 -44.44 -5.69
CA GLN A 487 -16.69 -45.83 -5.84
C GLN A 487 -17.94 -46.16 -5.03
N GLY A 488 -18.17 -45.43 -3.94
CA GLY A 488 -19.34 -45.59 -3.10
C GLY A 488 -19.40 -44.56 -1.99
N GLN A 489 -20.51 -44.56 -1.27
CA GLN A 489 -20.76 -43.71 -0.10
C GLN A 489 -21.26 -44.55 1.07
N ILE A 490 -20.93 -44.14 2.29
CA ILE A 490 -21.43 -44.69 3.54
C ILE A 490 -22.32 -43.64 4.18
N THR A 491 -23.57 -43.96 4.42
CA THR A 491 -24.53 -43.10 5.11
C THR A 491 -25.29 -43.96 6.12
N ASP A 492 -25.38 -43.52 7.38
CA ASP A 492 -26.06 -44.26 8.46
C ASP A 492 -25.61 -45.73 8.62
N ASP A 493 -24.28 -45.94 8.54
CA ASP A 493 -23.61 -47.25 8.53
C ASP A 493 -23.91 -48.14 7.31
N VAL A 494 -24.54 -47.64 6.24
CA VAL A 494 -24.86 -48.43 5.04
C VAL A 494 -23.96 -48.03 3.88
N PHE A 495 -23.28 -49.01 3.29
CA PHE A 495 -22.50 -48.81 2.06
C PHE A 495 -23.40 -48.86 0.82
N ILE A 496 -23.31 -47.84 -0.03
CA ILE A 496 -23.99 -47.72 -1.31
C ILE A 496 -22.91 -47.53 -2.38
N ALA A 497 -22.77 -48.50 -3.28
CA ALA A 497 -21.85 -48.42 -4.40
C ALA A 497 -22.28 -47.34 -5.41
N SER A 498 -21.36 -46.93 -6.28
CA SER A 498 -21.58 -45.90 -7.30
C SER A 498 -22.69 -46.23 -8.30
N ASP A 499 -22.96 -47.51 -8.53
CA ASP A 499 -24.07 -48.01 -9.35
C ASP A 499 -25.42 -48.08 -8.60
N GLY A 500 -25.43 -47.71 -7.31
CA GLY A 500 -26.60 -47.75 -6.43
C GLY A 500 -26.80 -49.09 -5.71
N SER A 501 -25.96 -50.09 -5.95
CA SER A 501 -26.05 -51.39 -5.25
C SER A 501 -25.57 -51.32 -3.79
N THR A 502 -26.03 -52.25 -2.96
CA THR A 502 -25.65 -52.37 -1.53
C THR A 502 -25.02 -53.74 -1.26
N PRO A 503 -23.77 -53.98 -1.70
CA PRO A 503 -23.12 -55.27 -1.53
C PRO A 503 -22.91 -55.64 -0.06
N THR A 504 -22.94 -56.94 0.25
CA THR A 504 -22.74 -57.47 1.60
C THR A 504 -21.57 -58.43 1.72
N GLY A 505 -21.06 -58.65 2.93
CA GLY A 505 -19.89 -59.47 3.21
C GLY A 505 -18.61 -58.65 3.20
N LEU A 506 -17.50 -59.31 2.88
CA LEU A 506 -16.22 -58.64 2.68
C LEU A 506 -16.26 -57.89 1.33
N ILE A 507 -16.05 -56.58 1.37
CA ILE A 507 -15.99 -55.73 0.18
C ILE A 507 -14.68 -54.95 0.16
N SER A 508 -14.21 -54.62 -1.04
CA SER A 508 -13.04 -53.77 -1.24
C SER A 508 -13.42 -52.53 -2.02
N ALA A 509 -13.03 -51.36 -1.52
CA ALA A 509 -13.26 -50.07 -2.15
C ALA A 509 -12.13 -49.11 -1.76
N CYS A 510 -11.74 -48.19 -2.65
CA CYS A 510 -10.63 -47.25 -2.45
C CYS A 510 -9.30 -47.86 -1.93
N GLY A 511 -9.02 -49.10 -2.32
CA GLY A 511 -7.84 -49.86 -1.87
C GLY A 511 -7.93 -50.38 -0.43
N LYS A 512 -9.09 -50.28 0.20
CA LYS A 512 -9.36 -50.66 1.59
C LYS A 512 -10.41 -51.75 1.66
N ASN A 513 -10.38 -52.54 2.73
CA ASN A 513 -11.34 -53.62 2.96
C ASN A 513 -12.35 -53.21 4.04
N PHE A 514 -13.60 -53.61 3.84
CA PHE A 514 -14.71 -53.34 4.73
C PHE A 514 -15.54 -54.61 4.91
N TYR A 515 -16.24 -54.73 6.03
CA TYR A 515 -17.20 -55.81 6.25
C TYR A 515 -18.60 -55.25 6.44
N VAL A 516 -19.52 -55.65 5.56
CA VAL A 516 -20.94 -55.32 5.61
C VAL A 516 -21.69 -56.56 6.08
N ASP A 517 -22.39 -56.46 7.21
CA ASP A 517 -23.16 -57.55 7.78
C ASP A 517 -24.33 -57.97 6.85
N PRO A 518 -24.38 -59.24 6.38
CA PRO A 518 -25.39 -59.65 5.40
C PRO A 518 -26.85 -59.55 5.86
N HIS A 519 -27.10 -59.54 7.17
CA HIS A 519 -28.44 -59.50 7.76
C HIS A 519 -28.90 -58.07 7.99
N SER A 520 -28.09 -57.27 8.69
CA SER A 520 -28.43 -55.87 9.02
C SER A 520 -28.16 -54.91 7.86
N LYS A 521 -27.37 -55.32 6.85
CA LYS A 521 -26.88 -54.48 5.75
C LYS A 521 -25.99 -53.32 6.19
N LYS A 522 -25.53 -53.34 7.45
CA LYS A 522 -24.69 -52.30 8.04
C LYS A 522 -23.22 -52.71 8.08
N LEU A 523 -22.34 -51.72 7.93
CA LEU A 523 -20.91 -51.88 8.17
C LEU A 523 -20.64 -52.16 9.65
N ARG A 524 -19.62 -52.99 9.91
CA ARG A 524 -19.15 -53.31 11.26
C ARG A 524 -17.86 -52.52 11.54
N LYS A 525 -17.73 -52.04 12.78
CA LYS A 525 -16.53 -51.39 13.33
C LYS A 525 -16.25 -51.87 14.74
N GLY A 526 -15.06 -51.56 15.25
CA GLY A 526 -14.50 -52.17 16.45
C GLY A 526 -14.20 -53.66 16.24
N THR A 527 -14.10 -54.41 17.33
CA THR A 527 -13.87 -55.85 17.30
C THR A 527 -15.17 -56.61 17.04
N PHE A 528 -15.18 -57.53 16.07
CA PHE A 528 -16.31 -58.43 15.81
C PHE A 528 -15.86 -59.79 15.25
N THR A 529 -16.73 -60.79 15.31
CA THR A 529 -16.44 -62.16 14.83
C THR A 529 -17.39 -62.55 13.70
N VAL A 530 -16.84 -63.18 12.65
CA VAL A 530 -17.58 -63.74 11.51
C VAL A 530 -16.97 -65.10 11.19
N ASN A 531 -17.77 -66.18 11.25
CA ASN A 531 -17.32 -67.56 10.95
C ASN A 531 -16.00 -67.92 11.66
N ASP A 532 -15.93 -67.70 12.97
CA ASP A 532 -14.76 -67.94 13.83
C ASP A 532 -13.51 -67.09 13.54
N LEU A 533 -13.59 -66.15 12.61
CA LEU A 533 -12.54 -65.16 12.35
C LEU A 533 -12.84 -63.86 13.10
N HIS A 534 -11.86 -63.37 13.85
CA HIS A 534 -11.92 -62.10 14.55
C HIS A 534 -11.44 -60.97 13.63
N PHE A 535 -12.24 -59.92 13.51
CA PHE A 535 -11.93 -58.73 12.73
C PHE A 535 -11.84 -57.52 13.64
N TYR A 536 -10.99 -56.56 13.27
CA TYR A 536 -11.05 -55.21 13.79
C TYR A 536 -11.18 -54.22 12.63
N ALA A 537 -12.17 -53.33 12.72
CA ALA A 537 -12.29 -52.18 11.85
C ALA A 537 -12.29 -50.88 12.66
N ASN A 538 -11.65 -49.84 12.12
CA ASN A 538 -11.59 -48.53 12.75
C ASN A 538 -12.92 -47.75 12.63
N ASP A 539 -12.95 -46.50 13.09
CA ASP A 539 -14.15 -45.65 13.03
C ASP A 539 -14.59 -45.25 11.61
N ASP A 540 -13.73 -45.44 10.61
CA ASP A 540 -14.05 -45.32 9.18
C ASP A 540 -14.49 -46.65 8.56
N TYR A 541 -14.73 -47.69 9.39
CA TYR A 541 -15.12 -49.05 9.00
C TYR A 541 -14.06 -49.83 8.20
N VAL A 542 -12.85 -49.29 8.12
CA VAL A 542 -11.73 -49.92 7.41
C VAL A 542 -11.18 -51.05 8.27
N LEU A 543 -11.14 -52.26 7.72
CA LEU A 543 -10.45 -53.40 8.32
C LEU A 543 -8.94 -53.15 8.31
N LEU A 544 -8.30 -53.25 9.47
CA LEU A 544 -6.87 -52.97 9.61
C LEU A 544 -6.00 -54.08 9.01
N ASP A 545 -4.89 -53.70 8.42
CA ASP A 545 -3.88 -54.59 7.83
C ASP A 545 -2.47 -54.37 8.39
N HIS A 546 -2.39 -53.69 9.53
CA HIS A 546 -1.18 -53.21 10.17
C HIS A 546 -1.24 -53.40 11.69
N THR A 547 -0.28 -52.82 12.41
CA THR A 547 -0.22 -52.83 13.87
C THR A 547 -1.10 -51.74 14.48
N GLU A 548 -1.92 -52.06 15.48
CA GLU A 548 -2.77 -51.11 16.19
C GLU A 548 -2.55 -51.20 17.71
N GLU A 549 -2.48 -50.04 18.39
CA GLU A 549 -2.40 -50.01 19.84
C GLU A 549 -3.80 -50.08 20.46
N ILE A 550 -4.03 -51.10 21.27
CA ILE A 550 -5.29 -51.32 21.96
C ILE A 550 -4.99 -51.46 23.45
N ASN A 551 -5.47 -50.51 24.25
CA ASN A 551 -5.28 -50.48 25.71
C ASN A 551 -3.80 -50.56 26.15
N GLY A 552 -2.90 -49.85 25.48
CA GLY A 552 -1.47 -49.81 25.83
C GLY A 552 -0.64 -51.00 25.35
N LYS A 553 -1.20 -51.85 24.48
CA LYS A 553 -0.52 -53.00 23.87
C LYS A 553 -0.67 -52.97 22.36
N LEU A 554 0.38 -53.33 21.64
CA LEU A 554 0.39 -53.32 20.19
C LEU A 554 -0.02 -54.69 19.62
N TYR A 555 -1.00 -54.71 18.73
CA TYR A 555 -1.52 -55.91 18.08
C TYR A 555 -1.31 -55.87 16.57
N ALA A 556 -0.89 -56.98 15.96
CA ALA A 556 -0.65 -57.17 14.54
C ALA A 556 -1.87 -57.80 13.86
N TYR A 557 -2.35 -57.17 12.78
CA TYR A 557 -3.46 -57.65 11.96
C TYR A 557 -2.99 -58.01 10.53
N SER A 558 -3.62 -59.02 9.94
CA SER A 558 -3.42 -59.43 8.55
C SER A 558 -4.13 -58.49 7.58
N LYS A 559 -3.82 -58.56 6.28
CA LYS A 559 -4.53 -57.82 5.21
C LYS A 559 -6.05 -57.97 5.18
N LEU A 560 -6.58 -58.98 5.87
CA LEU A 560 -8.00 -59.25 5.97
C LEU A 560 -8.61 -58.81 7.30
N GLY A 561 -7.88 -58.09 8.17
CA GLY A 561 -8.43 -57.61 9.45
C GLY A 561 -8.31 -58.57 10.62
N THR A 562 -7.63 -59.71 10.46
CA THR A 562 -7.56 -60.76 11.48
C THR A 562 -6.25 -60.73 12.26
N PRO A 563 -6.22 -60.98 13.58
CA PRO A 563 -4.96 -61.14 14.32
C PRO A 563 -4.02 -62.13 13.64
N CYS A 564 -2.74 -61.79 13.57
CA CYS A 564 -1.73 -62.62 12.89
C CYS A 564 -0.50 -62.87 13.77
N SER A 565 0.20 -63.97 13.51
CA SER A 565 1.48 -64.31 14.15
C SER A 565 2.63 -64.20 13.17
N GLY A 566 3.84 -63.99 13.69
CA GLY A 566 5.06 -63.85 12.89
C GLY A 566 5.46 -62.40 12.64
N TRP A 567 6.33 -62.22 11.64
CA TRP A 567 6.88 -60.92 11.25
C TRP A 567 5.85 -60.09 10.48
N LEU A 568 5.69 -58.82 10.87
CA LEU A 568 4.84 -57.84 10.21
C LEU A 568 5.65 -56.57 9.93
N TYR A 569 5.65 -56.13 8.68
CA TYR A 569 6.18 -54.82 8.31
C TYR A 569 5.04 -53.80 8.31
N SER A 570 5.16 -52.79 9.16
CA SER A 570 4.12 -51.78 9.43
C SER A 570 4.80 -50.45 9.74
N ASN A 571 4.28 -49.32 9.25
CA ASN A 571 4.81 -47.98 9.54
C ASN A 571 6.36 -47.88 9.42
N ASP A 572 6.90 -48.41 8.32
CA ASP A 572 8.33 -48.47 8.01
C ASP A 572 9.22 -49.24 9.01
N ALA A 573 8.63 -50.06 9.88
CA ALA A 573 9.35 -50.89 10.85
C ALA A 573 8.88 -52.34 10.87
N TRP A 574 9.76 -53.22 11.33
CA TRP A 574 9.43 -54.63 11.57
C TRP A 574 8.96 -54.84 13.00
N TYR A 575 7.88 -55.58 13.14
CA TYR A 575 7.29 -56.05 14.39
C TYR A 575 7.20 -57.57 14.36
N TYR A 576 7.12 -58.19 15.54
CA TYR A 576 6.96 -59.63 15.66
C TYR A 576 5.82 -59.96 16.62
N ALA A 577 4.78 -60.64 16.14
CA ALA A 577 3.73 -61.18 16.99
C ALA A 577 4.03 -62.64 17.34
N ALA A 578 4.18 -62.93 18.63
CA ALA A 578 4.68 -64.23 19.09
C ALA A 578 3.67 -65.38 18.88
N ASP A 579 2.38 -65.08 18.85
CA ASP A 579 1.31 -66.07 18.73
C ASP A 579 0.10 -65.53 17.96
N ALA A 580 -0.90 -66.40 17.75
CA ALA A 580 -2.09 -66.08 16.97
C ALA A 580 -3.02 -65.03 17.61
N SER A 581 -2.73 -64.54 18.82
CA SER A 581 -3.45 -63.42 19.43
C SER A 581 -3.15 -62.08 18.77
N GLY A 582 -2.07 -62.00 17.99
CA GLY A 582 -1.60 -60.75 17.38
C GLY A 582 -0.75 -59.88 18.29
N LEU A 583 -0.59 -60.21 19.58
CA LEU A 583 0.19 -59.37 20.50
C LEU A 583 1.66 -59.28 20.06
N CYS A 584 2.15 -58.07 19.82
CA CYS A 584 3.54 -57.80 19.46
C CYS A 584 4.47 -58.06 20.66
N ALA A 585 5.58 -58.73 20.40
CA ALA A 585 6.61 -59.05 21.37
C ALA A 585 7.62 -57.91 21.56
N THR A 586 8.33 -57.93 22.70
CA THR A 586 9.43 -57.01 23.03
C THR A 586 10.64 -57.78 23.54
N GLY A 587 11.79 -57.12 23.63
CA GLY A 587 13.06 -57.68 24.07
C GLY A 587 13.65 -58.71 23.11
N TRP A 588 14.53 -59.56 23.63
CA TRP A 588 15.16 -60.65 22.89
C TRP A 588 14.15 -61.75 22.51
N GLN A 589 14.03 -62.02 21.21
CA GLN A 589 13.15 -63.05 20.66
C GLN A 589 13.95 -64.06 19.84
N LYS A 590 13.77 -65.35 20.13
CA LYS A 590 14.40 -66.43 19.38
C LYS A 590 13.44 -66.98 18.33
N VAL A 591 13.65 -66.63 17.08
CA VAL A 591 12.81 -67.04 15.94
C VAL A 591 13.61 -67.97 15.05
N ASN A 592 13.15 -69.21 14.89
CA ASN A 592 13.82 -70.25 14.09
C ASN A 592 15.32 -70.44 14.42
N GLY A 593 15.69 -70.33 15.69
CA GLY A 593 17.06 -70.51 16.16
C GLY A 593 17.93 -69.24 16.16
N VAL A 594 17.48 -68.16 15.54
CA VAL A 594 18.18 -66.86 15.47
C VAL A 594 17.58 -65.88 16.47
N TYR A 595 18.42 -65.08 17.12
CA TYR A 595 17.96 -64.03 18.05
C TYR A 595 17.77 -62.70 17.33
N TYR A 596 16.69 -62.01 17.70
CA TYR A 596 16.33 -60.66 17.26
C TYR A 596 16.00 -59.84 18.51
N TYR A 597 16.13 -58.52 18.43
CA TYR A 597 15.76 -57.64 19.53
C TYR A 597 14.64 -56.69 19.12
N LEU A 598 13.55 -56.69 19.87
CA LEU A 598 12.40 -55.80 19.69
C LEU A 598 12.45 -54.74 20.79
N ASP A 599 12.40 -53.47 20.43
CA ASP A 599 12.47 -52.37 21.39
C ASP A 599 11.35 -52.47 22.44
N PRO A 600 11.65 -52.42 23.75
CA PRO A 600 10.63 -52.53 24.78
C PRO A 600 9.59 -51.40 24.81
N THR A 601 9.91 -50.25 24.21
CA THR A 601 9.03 -49.07 24.19
C THR A 601 8.26 -49.02 22.87
N THR A 602 8.94 -49.21 21.75
CA THR A 602 8.35 -49.02 20.42
C THR A 602 7.90 -50.32 19.75
N TYR A 603 8.25 -51.49 20.30
CA TYR A 603 8.05 -52.82 19.72
C TYR A 603 8.81 -53.06 18.40
N GLN A 604 9.59 -52.09 17.93
CA GLN A 604 10.27 -52.15 16.65
C GLN A 604 11.51 -53.03 16.74
N MET A 605 11.76 -53.83 15.71
CA MET A 605 12.99 -54.60 15.58
C MET A 605 14.19 -53.68 15.41
N GLN A 606 15.18 -53.85 16.29
CA GLN A 606 16.44 -53.12 16.24
C GLN A 606 17.42 -53.76 15.24
N THR A 607 18.29 -52.94 14.66
CA THR A 607 19.42 -53.35 13.81
C THR A 607 20.68 -52.56 14.22
N GLY A 608 21.87 -53.04 13.84
CA GLY A 608 23.14 -52.44 14.20
C GLY A 608 23.63 -52.78 15.61
N TRP A 609 24.45 -51.90 16.18
CA TRP A 609 25.03 -52.09 17.51
C TRP A 609 23.98 -51.94 18.60
N LEU A 610 23.88 -52.95 19.48
CA LEU A 610 22.98 -52.97 20.62
C LEU A 610 23.80 -53.18 21.90
N THR A 611 23.62 -52.31 22.89
CA THR A 611 24.25 -52.48 24.21
C THR A 611 23.17 -52.75 25.25
N ASP A 612 23.35 -53.82 26.01
CA ASP A 612 22.53 -54.11 27.19
C ASP A 612 23.43 -54.40 28.41
N PRO A 613 22.87 -54.55 29.63
CA PRO A 613 23.67 -54.81 30.84
C PRO A 613 24.54 -56.08 30.78
N THR A 614 24.30 -56.97 29.83
CA THR A 614 25.00 -58.25 29.67
C THR A 614 26.12 -58.20 28.63
N GLY A 615 26.16 -57.17 27.77
CA GLY A 615 27.24 -56.98 26.79
C GLY A 615 26.87 -56.06 25.63
N VAL A 616 27.76 -56.03 24.64
CA VAL A 616 27.54 -55.33 23.37
C VAL A 616 27.35 -56.36 22.26
N PHE A 617 26.32 -56.20 21.46
CA PHE A 617 25.88 -57.12 20.41
C PHE A 617 25.80 -56.38 19.07
N TYR A 618 25.75 -57.13 17.99
CA TYR A 618 25.47 -56.58 16.67
C TYR A 618 24.33 -57.35 16.00
N LEU A 619 23.31 -56.62 15.59
CA LEU A 619 22.16 -57.10 14.84
C LEU A 619 22.38 -56.74 13.37
N GLU A 620 22.37 -57.72 12.48
CA GLU A 620 22.52 -57.48 11.04
C GLU A 620 21.35 -56.65 10.48
N SER A 621 21.43 -56.25 9.21
CA SER A 621 20.38 -55.44 8.55
C SER A 621 19.00 -56.11 8.51
N ASN A 622 18.95 -57.44 8.62
CA ASN A 622 17.72 -58.22 8.75
C ASN A 622 17.30 -58.45 10.22
N GLY A 623 18.01 -57.85 11.18
CA GLY A 623 17.78 -57.96 12.63
C GLY A 623 18.43 -59.18 13.31
N ALA A 624 19.08 -60.07 12.55
CA ALA A 624 19.70 -61.27 13.10
C ALA A 624 20.93 -60.93 13.95
N MET A 625 20.99 -61.43 15.20
CA MET A 625 22.15 -61.26 16.07
C MET A 625 23.33 -62.11 15.61
N LEU A 626 24.51 -61.50 15.50
CA LEU A 626 25.77 -62.22 15.30
C LEU A 626 26.17 -62.98 16.57
N ALA A 627 26.59 -64.25 16.41
CA ALA A 627 27.13 -65.07 17.49
C ALA A 627 28.10 -66.12 16.92
N SER A 628 29.05 -66.58 17.75
CA SER A 628 30.05 -67.60 17.41
C SER A 628 30.82 -67.33 16.11
N CYS A 629 31.19 -66.06 15.86
CA CYS A 629 31.85 -65.69 14.61
C CYS A 629 32.75 -64.45 14.76
N ASP A 630 33.68 -64.31 13.81
CA ASP A 630 34.39 -63.07 13.52
C ASP A 630 33.68 -62.39 12.32
N LYS A 631 33.37 -61.10 12.41
CA LYS A 631 32.69 -60.32 11.36
C LYS A 631 33.39 -58.99 11.12
N THR A 632 33.56 -58.60 9.86
CA THR A 632 34.00 -57.24 9.51
C THR A 632 32.83 -56.27 9.53
N ILE A 633 32.91 -55.22 10.35
CA ILE A 633 31.93 -54.13 10.45
C ILE A 633 32.71 -52.82 10.36
N ASP A 634 32.30 -51.92 9.47
CA ASP A 634 32.96 -50.62 9.23
C ASP A 634 34.48 -50.70 9.00
N GLY A 635 34.95 -51.80 8.38
CA GLY A 635 36.36 -52.04 8.06
C GLY A 635 37.18 -52.74 9.15
N TYR A 636 36.59 -53.02 10.31
CA TYR A 636 37.26 -53.68 11.44
C TYR A 636 36.67 -55.06 11.70
N VAL A 637 37.53 -56.03 12.06
CA VAL A 637 37.08 -57.38 12.42
C VAL A 637 36.76 -57.44 13.91
N TYR A 638 35.51 -57.77 14.20
CA TYR A 638 34.96 -57.95 15.53
C TYR A 638 34.66 -59.42 15.80
N ARG A 639 34.90 -59.87 17.03
CA ARG A 639 34.60 -61.25 17.45
C ARG A 639 33.40 -61.28 18.38
N PHE A 640 32.50 -62.20 18.12
CA PHE A 640 31.29 -62.43 18.89
C PHE A 640 31.29 -63.83 19.49
N ASP A 641 31.07 -63.93 20.80
CA ASP A 641 31.04 -65.20 21.52
C ASP A 641 29.77 -66.03 21.22
N SER A 642 29.62 -67.18 21.88
CA SER A 642 28.46 -68.06 21.69
C SER A 642 27.12 -67.45 22.13
N ASN A 643 27.15 -66.38 22.92
CA ASN A 643 25.99 -65.61 23.34
C ASN A 643 25.80 -64.33 22.50
N GLY A 644 26.68 -64.06 21.54
CA GLY A 644 26.66 -62.87 20.68
C GLY A 644 27.33 -61.64 21.27
N ARG A 645 28.06 -61.76 22.37
CA ARG A 645 28.75 -60.63 23.01
C ARG A 645 30.06 -60.33 22.27
N CYS A 646 30.27 -59.05 21.99
CA CYS A 646 31.46 -58.53 21.33
C CYS A 646 32.61 -58.33 22.34
N ASP A 647 33.82 -58.75 21.99
CA ASP A 647 35.02 -58.66 22.83
C ASP A 647 35.73 -57.29 22.78
N LYS A 648 35.51 -56.53 21.69
CA LYS A 648 36.03 -55.18 21.47
C LYS A 648 35.11 -54.41 20.54
N VAL A 649 34.74 -53.18 20.86
CA VAL A 649 34.06 -52.25 19.92
C VAL A 649 34.85 -50.98 19.66
N GLY A 650 35.82 -50.65 20.54
CA GLY A 650 36.75 -49.56 20.38
C GLY A 650 37.87 -49.87 19.39
N TYR A 651 39.03 -49.25 19.57
CA TYR A 651 40.17 -49.41 18.68
C TYR A 651 40.58 -50.88 18.49
N GLN A 652 40.74 -51.32 17.24
CA GLN A 652 41.21 -52.66 16.88
C GLN A 652 42.17 -52.54 15.71
N ASN A 653 43.27 -53.30 15.77
CA ASN A 653 44.19 -53.38 14.64
C ASN A 653 43.53 -54.04 13.43
N PRO A 654 43.90 -53.68 12.20
CA PRO A 654 43.43 -54.37 11.01
C PRO A 654 43.75 -55.87 11.04
N ALA A 655 42.99 -56.65 10.25
CA ALA A 655 43.25 -58.07 10.11
C ALA A 655 44.68 -58.34 9.59
N GLY A 656 45.36 -59.33 10.18
CA GLY A 656 46.75 -59.69 9.85
C GLY A 656 47.79 -59.16 10.84
N TYR A 657 47.40 -58.28 11.76
CA TYR A 657 48.26 -57.78 12.84
C TYR A 657 47.80 -58.31 14.21
N PHE A 658 48.65 -58.18 15.24
CA PHE A 658 48.28 -58.55 16.60
C PHE A 658 47.02 -57.80 17.03
N ARG A 659 46.00 -58.55 17.48
CA ARG A 659 44.69 -57.99 17.82
C ARG A 659 44.70 -57.54 19.28
N VAL A 660 44.10 -56.39 19.58
CA VAL A 660 43.85 -55.97 20.96
C VAL A 660 42.54 -56.55 21.47
N SER A 661 42.43 -56.76 22.78
CA SER A 661 41.21 -57.28 23.40
C SER A 661 40.99 -56.69 24.79
N SER A 662 39.72 -56.48 25.15
CA SER A 662 39.38 -56.16 26.54
C SER A 662 39.46 -57.40 27.46
N TRP A 663 39.66 -58.59 26.90
CA TRP A 663 39.79 -59.82 27.65
C TRP A 663 41.24 -60.12 28.02
N ASN A 664 41.42 -60.87 29.11
CA ASN A 664 42.74 -61.37 29.51
C ASN A 664 43.22 -62.41 28.50
N VAL A 665 44.50 -62.34 28.14
CA VAL A 665 45.15 -63.43 27.39
C VAL A 665 45.26 -64.64 28.33
N PRO A 666 44.70 -65.81 27.96
CA PRO A 666 44.79 -66.99 28.79
C PRO A 666 46.22 -67.53 28.83
N SER A 667 46.63 -68.09 29.97
CA SER A 667 47.90 -68.84 30.04
C SER A 667 47.86 -70.06 29.14
N VAL A 668 49.01 -70.44 28.59
CA VAL A 668 49.19 -71.75 27.93
C VAL A 668 48.83 -72.86 28.90
N TRP A 669 48.04 -73.82 28.42
CA TRP A 669 47.55 -74.93 29.25
C TRP A 669 48.72 -75.81 29.71
N GLY A 670 48.89 -75.94 31.03
CA GLY A 670 49.98 -76.73 31.63
C GLY A 670 51.28 -75.96 31.90
N ALA A 671 51.33 -74.65 31.65
CA ALA A 671 52.50 -73.83 32.00
C ALA A 671 52.77 -73.84 33.52
N PRO A 672 54.01 -74.11 33.97
CA PRO A 672 54.36 -74.07 35.39
C PRO A 672 54.59 -72.63 35.87
N TYR A 673 54.39 -72.37 37.16
CA TYR A 673 54.84 -71.13 37.78
C TYR A 673 56.38 -71.03 37.71
N PRO A 674 56.97 -69.85 37.43
CA PRO A 674 56.34 -68.54 37.22
C PRO A 674 55.88 -68.22 35.77
N PHE A 675 56.03 -69.14 34.82
CA PHE A 675 55.77 -68.96 33.38
C PHE A 675 54.30 -69.07 32.97
N ASN A 676 53.38 -69.22 33.93
CA ASN A 676 51.94 -69.17 33.71
C ASN A 676 51.34 -67.77 33.94
N TYR A 677 52.19 -66.78 34.24
CA TYR A 677 51.74 -65.42 34.46
C TYR A 677 51.47 -64.71 33.12
N MET A 678 50.23 -64.31 32.90
CA MET A 678 49.84 -63.36 31.86
C MET A 678 49.36 -62.08 32.54
N THR A 679 49.91 -60.95 32.14
CA THR A 679 49.40 -59.66 32.57
C THR A 679 47.90 -59.54 32.23
N PRO A 680 47.03 -59.24 33.22
CA PRO A 680 45.62 -58.98 32.94
C PRO A 680 45.44 -57.78 32.01
N SER A 681 44.48 -57.87 31.09
CA SER A 681 44.09 -56.74 30.24
C SER A 681 43.53 -55.61 31.09
N ARG A 682 43.88 -54.39 30.72
CA ARG A 682 43.55 -53.15 31.45
C ARG A 682 42.67 -52.21 30.65
N ILE A 683 42.21 -52.62 29.47
CA ILE A 683 41.46 -51.78 28.55
C ILE A 683 39.97 -52.15 28.52
N GLY A 684 39.10 -51.14 28.41
CA GLY A 684 37.66 -51.36 28.21
C GLY A 684 37.31 -51.84 26.79
N VAL A 685 36.10 -52.39 26.64
CA VAL A 685 35.57 -52.86 25.34
C VAL A 685 35.58 -51.75 24.28
N ASN A 686 35.40 -50.49 24.68
CA ASN A 686 35.40 -49.32 23.80
C ASN A 686 36.72 -48.50 23.83
N ALA A 687 37.79 -48.99 24.48
CA ALA A 687 39.03 -48.21 24.63
C ALA A 687 39.65 -47.82 23.27
N SER A 688 40.13 -46.58 23.21
CA SER A 688 40.82 -45.93 22.10
C SER A 688 42.24 -46.46 21.88
N ARG A 689 42.85 -46.09 20.74
CA ARG A 689 44.25 -46.44 20.42
C ARG A 689 45.21 -45.94 21.50
N GLN A 690 45.00 -44.72 21.97
CA GLN A 690 45.86 -44.11 22.98
C GLN A 690 45.74 -44.83 24.32
N GLU A 691 44.54 -45.20 24.76
CA GLU A 691 44.35 -45.96 26.01
C GLU A 691 45.02 -47.35 25.95
N CYS A 692 45.08 -47.96 24.76
CA CYS A 692 45.86 -49.18 24.54
C CYS A 692 47.37 -48.91 24.68
N ILE A 693 47.89 -47.88 24.00
CA ILE A 693 49.31 -47.48 24.12
C ILE A 693 49.67 -47.14 25.58
N ASP A 694 48.79 -46.44 26.29
CA ASP A 694 49.01 -46.05 27.68
C ASP A 694 49.03 -47.27 28.60
N ALA A 695 48.15 -48.25 28.39
CA ALA A 695 48.17 -49.50 29.14
C ALA A 695 49.47 -50.29 28.90
N PHE A 696 49.95 -50.34 27.66
CA PHE A 696 51.21 -50.96 27.26
C PHE A 696 52.42 -50.29 27.92
N LEU A 697 52.55 -48.97 27.78
CA LEU A 697 53.66 -48.19 28.35
C LEU A 697 53.62 -48.13 29.88
N SER A 698 52.43 -48.05 30.46
CA SER A 698 52.25 -48.11 31.92
C SER A 698 52.78 -49.43 32.47
N ARG A 699 52.47 -50.54 31.79
CA ARG A 699 53.02 -51.83 32.16
C ARG A 699 54.55 -51.88 32.04
N ALA A 700 55.13 -51.34 30.97
CA ALA A 700 56.58 -51.28 30.81
C ALA A 700 57.28 -50.55 31.98
N LYS A 701 56.69 -49.44 32.43
CA LYS A 701 57.22 -48.66 33.58
C LYS A 701 57.16 -49.42 34.90
N GLU A 702 56.13 -50.25 35.11
CA GLU A 702 56.02 -51.10 36.30
C GLU A 702 57.10 -52.19 36.37
N TYR A 703 57.72 -52.54 35.23
CA TYR A 703 58.81 -53.50 35.19
C TYR A 703 60.18 -52.92 35.56
N ILE A 704 60.35 -51.59 35.62
CA ILE A 704 61.65 -50.96 35.96
C ILE A 704 62.20 -51.53 37.27
N GLY A 705 63.45 -51.99 37.26
CA GLY A 705 64.13 -52.67 38.37
C GLY A 705 63.89 -54.18 38.45
N THR A 706 63.10 -54.76 37.54
CA THR A 706 62.95 -56.22 37.43
C THR A 706 64.27 -56.83 36.93
N PRO A 707 64.81 -57.88 37.58
CA PRO A 707 66.07 -58.49 37.16
C PRO A 707 66.03 -58.99 35.71
N TYR A 708 67.13 -58.78 34.97
CA TYR A 708 67.29 -59.39 33.66
C TYR A 708 67.58 -60.88 33.84
N VAL A 709 66.68 -61.71 33.34
CA VAL A 709 66.85 -63.17 33.33
C VAL A 709 66.57 -63.63 31.92
N TRP A 710 67.60 -64.18 31.26
CA TRP A 710 67.49 -64.82 29.96
C TRP A 710 66.34 -65.83 30.00
N ASP A 711 65.53 -65.91 28.94
CA ASP A 711 64.35 -66.79 28.81
C ASP A 711 63.13 -66.54 29.70
N TYR A 712 63.13 -65.46 30.50
CA TYR A 712 62.00 -65.15 31.37
C TYR A 712 61.05 -64.12 30.74
N ALA A 713 59.75 -64.35 30.95
CA ALA A 713 58.68 -63.39 30.70
C ALA A 713 57.72 -63.37 31.90
N CYS A 714 58.26 -63.25 33.12
CA CYS A 714 57.51 -63.42 34.36
C CYS A 714 56.88 -62.10 34.85
N ALA A 715 56.14 -62.15 35.97
CA ALA A 715 55.57 -60.98 36.62
C ALA A 715 56.63 -59.92 37.03
N PRO A 716 56.26 -58.64 37.19
CA PRO A 716 57.18 -57.59 37.66
C PRO A 716 57.93 -58.01 38.93
N GLY A 717 59.24 -57.80 38.95
CA GLY A 717 60.13 -58.15 40.07
C GLY A 717 60.62 -59.60 40.12
N VAL A 718 60.11 -60.52 39.29
CA VAL A 718 60.56 -61.92 39.26
C VAL A 718 61.76 -62.09 38.32
N GLY A 719 61.61 -61.68 37.06
CA GLY A 719 62.65 -61.76 36.05
C GLY A 719 62.06 -61.63 34.65
N THR A 720 62.73 -60.92 33.75
CA THR A 720 62.33 -60.85 32.35
C THR A 720 63.53 -60.61 31.44
N ASP A 721 63.43 -61.07 30.19
CA ASP A 721 64.30 -60.66 29.11
C ASP A 721 63.61 -59.58 28.23
N CYS A 722 64.28 -59.20 27.14
CA CYS A 722 63.84 -58.14 26.24
C CYS A 722 62.48 -58.40 25.56
N VAL A 723 62.21 -59.64 25.13
CA VAL A 723 60.95 -60.01 24.47
C VAL A 723 59.88 -60.30 25.51
N GLY A 724 60.24 -60.93 26.63
CA GLY A 724 59.35 -61.19 27.75
C GLY A 724 58.72 -59.90 28.31
N LEU A 725 59.48 -58.80 28.32
CA LEU A 725 58.96 -57.49 28.68
C LEU A 725 57.88 -57.03 27.68
N VAL A 726 58.13 -57.17 26.37
CA VAL A 726 57.18 -56.83 25.31
C VAL A 726 55.92 -57.67 25.42
N MET A 727 56.03 -58.99 25.66
CA MET A 727 54.89 -59.89 25.85
C MET A 727 53.98 -59.42 26.99
N GLN A 728 54.57 -59.15 28.16
CA GLN A 728 53.79 -58.75 29.32
C GLN A 728 53.15 -57.36 29.16
N CYS A 729 53.80 -56.45 28.44
CA CYS A 729 53.21 -55.17 28.08
C CYS A 729 52.06 -55.34 27.07
N ALA A 730 52.19 -56.21 26.07
CA ALA A 730 51.16 -56.49 25.08
C ALA A 730 49.90 -57.08 25.73
N TYR A 731 50.08 -58.01 26.67
CA TYR A 731 48.98 -58.62 27.43
C TYR A 731 48.20 -57.60 28.27
N ALA A 732 48.78 -56.46 28.64
CA ALA A 732 48.07 -55.37 29.32
C ALA A 732 46.95 -54.75 28.45
N CYS A 733 47.01 -55.01 27.15
CA CYS A 733 46.02 -54.59 26.16
C CYS A 733 45.21 -55.77 25.62
N GLY A 734 45.26 -56.92 26.31
CA GLY A 734 44.70 -58.20 25.83
C GLY A 734 45.26 -58.62 24.47
N MET A 735 46.45 -58.12 24.10
CA MET A 735 47.07 -58.38 22.81
C MET A 735 47.80 -59.72 22.87
N ASP A 736 47.15 -60.75 22.35
CA ASP A 736 47.71 -62.09 22.26
C ASP A 736 48.75 -62.15 21.13
N LEU A 737 50.00 -62.43 21.51
CA LEU A 737 51.13 -62.53 20.59
C LEU A 737 51.31 -63.96 20.04
N GLY A 738 50.42 -64.89 20.36
CA GLY A 738 50.40 -66.25 19.83
C GLY A 738 51.58 -67.10 20.32
N GLU A 739 52.46 -67.48 19.40
CA GLU A 739 53.65 -68.31 19.70
C GLU A 739 54.67 -67.58 20.60
N PHE A 740 54.65 -66.24 20.62
CA PHE A 740 55.42 -65.44 21.57
C PHE A 740 54.70 -65.40 22.92
N ASN A 741 54.87 -66.45 23.72
CA ASN A 741 54.26 -66.56 25.04
C ASN A 741 55.26 -67.00 26.12
N PRO A 742 55.00 -66.70 27.42
CA PRO A 742 55.96 -66.98 28.49
C PRO A 742 56.38 -68.44 28.65
N TYR A 743 55.51 -69.39 28.30
CA TYR A 743 55.83 -70.81 28.40
C TYR A 743 56.81 -71.25 27.32
N ASP A 744 56.49 -70.99 26.05
CA ASP A 744 57.35 -71.41 24.92
C ASP A 744 58.67 -70.63 24.91
N HIS A 745 58.64 -69.37 25.36
CA HIS A 745 59.81 -68.52 25.55
C HIS A 745 60.80 -69.14 26.55
N TRP A 746 60.32 -69.69 27.67
CA TRP A 746 61.17 -70.38 28.64
C TRP A 746 61.53 -71.82 28.22
N ALA A 747 60.54 -72.60 27.75
CA ALA A 747 60.64 -74.05 27.61
C ALA A 747 61.65 -74.50 26.54
N THR A 748 62.02 -73.63 25.60
CA THR A 748 62.99 -73.95 24.56
C THR A 748 64.45 -73.78 25.02
N GLY A 749 64.69 -73.08 26.14
CA GLY A 749 65.99 -72.96 26.80
C GLY A 749 67.08 -72.20 26.01
N PRO A 750 68.34 -72.20 26.49
CA PRO A 750 69.41 -71.31 25.99
C PRO A 750 69.86 -71.55 24.54
N TYR A 751 69.55 -72.71 23.98
CA TYR A 751 69.92 -73.12 22.61
C TYR A 751 68.71 -73.36 21.71
N GLY A 752 67.50 -73.05 22.20
CA GLY A 752 66.26 -73.24 21.48
C GLY A 752 65.82 -72.01 20.69
N TRP A 753 64.60 -72.10 20.17
CA TRP A 753 63.94 -71.08 19.36
C TRP A 753 63.96 -69.68 20.02
N HIS A 754 63.88 -69.66 21.35
CA HIS A 754 63.98 -68.49 22.21
C HIS A 754 65.21 -67.60 21.98
N SER A 755 66.38 -68.18 21.69
CA SER A 755 67.63 -67.42 21.45
C SER A 755 67.57 -66.45 20.26
N HIS A 756 66.49 -66.52 19.48
CA HIS A 756 66.20 -65.65 18.36
C HIS A 756 64.85 -64.92 18.47
N ASP A 757 64.14 -64.94 19.60
CA ASP A 757 62.77 -64.42 19.69
C ASP A 757 62.66 -62.93 19.33
N ALA A 758 63.65 -62.11 19.66
CA ALA A 758 63.65 -60.71 19.24
C ALA A 758 63.75 -60.59 17.70
N ASN A 759 64.53 -61.46 17.06
CA ASN A 759 64.62 -61.54 15.59
C ASN A 759 63.37 -62.19 14.98
N ASN A 760 62.76 -63.18 15.63
CA ASN A 760 61.56 -63.85 15.17
C ASN A 760 60.37 -62.89 15.22
N LEU A 761 60.22 -62.15 16.34
CA LEU A 761 59.23 -61.09 16.47
C LEU A 761 59.45 -60.05 15.37
N TYR A 762 60.70 -59.60 15.15
CA TYR A 762 61.06 -58.69 14.06
C TYR A 762 60.64 -59.19 12.67
N ASN A 763 60.74 -60.50 12.43
CA ASN A 763 60.39 -61.12 11.14
C ASN A 763 58.93 -61.61 11.06
N SER A 764 58.12 -61.47 12.12
CA SER A 764 56.77 -62.04 12.20
C SER A 764 55.77 -61.43 11.20
N GLY A 765 55.98 -60.17 10.81
CA GLY A 765 55.05 -59.41 9.98
C GLY A 765 53.73 -59.03 10.69
N MET A 766 53.58 -59.37 11.97
CA MET A 766 52.34 -59.15 12.76
C MET A 766 52.25 -57.75 13.39
N TYR A 767 53.16 -56.86 13.02
CA TYR A 767 53.15 -55.43 13.33
C TYR A 767 53.43 -54.62 12.05
N GLN A 768 53.15 -53.32 12.05
CA GLN A 768 53.48 -52.45 10.93
C GLN A 768 54.95 -52.00 11.00
N SER A 769 55.75 -52.37 10.01
CA SER A 769 57.11 -51.83 9.88
C SER A 769 57.05 -50.34 9.54
N ILE A 770 57.76 -49.51 10.31
CA ILE A 770 57.82 -48.05 10.13
C ILE A 770 59.26 -47.57 10.03
N ASN A 771 59.49 -46.41 9.40
CA ASN A 771 60.82 -45.81 9.46
C ASN A 771 61.13 -45.41 10.90
N LEU A 772 62.39 -45.54 11.30
CA LEU A 772 62.82 -45.16 12.63
C LEU A 772 62.49 -43.68 12.95
N ALA A 773 62.49 -42.79 11.95
CA ALA A 773 62.12 -41.38 12.11
C ALA A 773 60.65 -41.17 12.51
N ASP A 774 59.76 -42.12 12.18
CA ASP A 774 58.31 -42.06 12.41
C ASP A 774 57.89 -42.71 13.73
N ARG A 775 58.86 -43.14 14.55
CA ARG A 775 58.66 -43.80 15.85
C ARG A 775 57.84 -42.94 16.81
N GLN A 776 56.92 -43.58 17.51
CA GLN A 776 56.02 -43.01 18.50
C GLN A 776 56.06 -43.86 19.78
N PRO A 777 55.78 -43.28 20.96
CA PRO A 777 55.69 -44.06 22.19
C PRO A 777 54.78 -45.27 22.02
N GLY A 778 55.26 -46.45 22.45
CA GLY A 778 54.58 -47.74 22.27
C GLY A 778 55.05 -48.52 21.03
N ASP A 779 55.84 -47.92 20.14
CA ASP A 779 56.52 -48.65 19.07
C ASP A 779 57.70 -49.47 19.62
N LEU A 780 58.00 -50.58 18.97
CA LEU A 780 59.12 -51.47 19.27
C LEU A 780 60.35 -51.07 18.45
N ILE A 781 61.53 -51.10 19.07
CA ILE A 781 62.82 -50.82 18.45
C ILE A 781 63.66 -52.09 18.46
N PHE A 782 64.22 -52.46 17.31
CA PHE A 782 64.92 -53.73 17.14
C PHE A 782 66.41 -53.54 16.85
N TRP A 783 67.23 -54.40 17.46
CA TRP A 783 68.62 -54.68 17.10
C TRP A 783 68.75 -56.18 16.84
N ARG A 784 69.88 -56.63 16.29
CA ARG A 784 70.12 -58.07 16.11
C ARG A 784 70.12 -58.75 17.49
N GLY A 785 69.11 -59.58 17.75
CA GLY A 785 68.95 -60.32 18.99
C GLY A 785 68.39 -59.52 20.17
N HIS A 786 67.89 -58.29 19.98
CA HIS A 786 67.36 -57.47 21.09
C HIS A 786 66.18 -56.59 20.65
N VAL A 787 65.23 -56.35 21.55
CA VAL A 787 64.07 -55.48 21.34
C VAL A 787 63.81 -54.60 22.56
N ALA A 788 63.41 -53.36 22.33
CA ALA A 788 63.04 -52.42 23.39
C ALA A 788 61.75 -51.67 23.07
N ILE A 789 61.16 -51.05 24.09
CA ILE A 789 59.93 -50.27 23.98
C ILE A 789 60.29 -48.79 23.90
N TYR A 790 59.94 -48.12 22.81
CA TYR A 790 60.15 -46.69 22.67
C TYR A 790 59.16 -45.89 23.52
N CYS A 791 59.68 -44.93 24.29
CA CYS A 791 58.90 -44.12 25.23
C CYS A 791 58.85 -42.64 24.85
N GLY A 792 59.54 -42.22 23.79
CA GLY A 792 59.61 -40.83 23.33
C GLY A 792 60.95 -40.15 23.65
N GLY A 793 61.29 -39.10 22.90
CA GLY A 793 62.47 -38.28 23.14
C GLY A 793 63.81 -39.03 23.11
N ASP A 794 63.93 -40.05 22.25
CA ASP A 794 65.09 -40.96 22.18
C ASP A 794 65.32 -41.83 23.43
N TRP A 795 64.32 -41.96 24.30
CA TRP A 795 64.35 -42.88 25.43
C TRP A 795 63.59 -44.18 25.15
N ILE A 796 64.19 -45.28 25.59
CA ILE A 796 63.62 -46.62 25.57
C ILE A 796 63.53 -47.18 27.00
N ILE A 797 62.56 -48.06 27.22
CA ILE A 797 62.59 -49.01 28.33
C ILE A 797 62.97 -50.35 27.73
N GLU A 798 64.01 -50.97 28.29
CA GLU A 798 64.52 -52.26 27.85
C GLU A 798 64.82 -53.17 29.03
N ALA A 799 64.80 -54.47 28.79
CA ALA A 799 65.37 -55.46 29.69
C ALA A 799 66.74 -55.87 29.14
N TYR A 800 67.81 -55.44 29.80
CA TYR A 800 69.20 -55.75 29.42
C TYR A 800 70.05 -55.87 30.70
N PRO A 801 71.09 -56.71 30.78
CA PRO A 801 71.84 -56.88 32.03
C PRO A 801 72.27 -55.54 32.68
N PRO A 802 71.98 -55.32 33.98
CA PRO A 802 71.48 -56.30 34.95
C PRO A 802 69.96 -56.39 35.13
N ASP A 803 69.16 -55.45 34.63
CA ASP A 803 67.73 -55.31 34.95
C ASP A 803 66.92 -54.58 33.85
N VAL A 804 65.63 -54.37 34.09
CA VAL A 804 64.82 -53.48 33.27
C VAL A 804 65.08 -52.03 33.67
N HIS A 805 65.52 -51.20 32.75
CA HIS A 805 65.87 -49.80 33.03
C HIS A 805 65.58 -48.88 31.84
N TRP A 806 65.79 -47.58 32.08
CA TRP A 806 65.80 -46.57 31.05
C TRP A 806 67.16 -46.54 30.36
N SER A 807 67.14 -46.58 29.04
CA SER A 807 68.34 -46.41 28.20
C SER A 807 68.08 -45.41 27.09
N HIS A 808 69.14 -44.87 26.53
CA HIS A 808 69.05 -44.05 25.34
C HIS A 808 69.01 -44.96 24.11
N LEU A 809 68.21 -44.59 23.10
CA LEU A 809 67.96 -45.37 21.89
C LEU A 809 69.26 -45.83 21.20
N TYR A 810 70.33 -45.04 21.24
CA TYR A 810 71.56 -45.35 20.49
C TYR A 810 72.64 -46.08 21.31
N ASP A 811 72.35 -46.49 22.55
CA ASP A 811 73.34 -47.13 23.43
C ASP A 811 73.79 -48.52 22.90
N HIS A 812 72.94 -49.18 22.11
CA HIS A 812 73.24 -50.47 21.45
C HIS A 812 73.68 -50.32 19.98
N GLY A 813 74.06 -49.11 19.57
CA GLY A 813 74.34 -48.79 18.18
C GLY A 813 73.08 -48.53 17.35
N ALA A 814 73.22 -48.46 16.03
CA ALA A 814 72.12 -48.13 15.13
C ALA A 814 71.05 -49.23 15.12
N PRO A 815 69.76 -48.92 15.39
CA PRO A 815 68.67 -49.89 15.29
C PRO A 815 68.55 -50.47 13.87
N ILE A 816 68.17 -51.75 13.77
CA ILE A 816 67.92 -52.43 12.48
C ILE A 816 66.47 -52.27 12.00
N GLY A 817 65.57 -51.81 12.86
CA GLY A 817 64.22 -51.45 12.46
C GLY A 817 63.32 -50.98 13.59
N CYS A 818 62.10 -50.57 13.23
CA CYS A 818 61.08 -50.08 14.13
C CYS A 818 59.72 -50.66 13.74
N GLY A 819 58.98 -51.16 14.73
CA GLY A 819 57.70 -51.84 14.53
C GLY A 819 56.58 -51.23 15.36
N ARG A 820 55.49 -50.86 14.70
CA ARG A 820 54.27 -50.34 15.32
C ARG A 820 53.27 -51.44 15.57
N ILE A 821 53.03 -51.75 16.84
CA ILE A 821 52.09 -52.78 17.29
C ILE A 821 50.67 -52.24 17.52
N PHE A 822 50.49 -50.92 17.55
CA PHE A 822 49.18 -50.25 17.53
C PHE A 822 49.07 -49.45 16.23
N ILE A 823 48.45 -50.04 15.20
CA ILE A 823 48.42 -49.57 13.81
C ILE A 823 47.26 -48.61 13.55
#